data_AF-A0A9D9D0G0-F1
#
_entry.id   AF-A0A9D9D0G0-F1
#
_cell.length_a   1.000
_cell.length_b   1.000
_cell.length_c   1.000
_cell.angle_alpha   90.00
_cell.angle_beta   90.00
_cell.angle_gamma   90.00
#
_symmetry.space_group_name_H-M   'P 1'
#
loop_
_entity.id
_entity.type
_entity.pdbx_description
1 polymer ?
#
loop_
_entity_poly.entity_id
_entity_poly.type
_entity_poly.pdbx_seq_one_letter_code
_entity_poly.pdbx_strand_id
1 'polypeptide(L)'
;SPAAYTTSDLLVATNFGTGNAGLTAADGAVPLAFDHVMAKLNVNLKFRSEWDSAPAVSSVTVTAKTAATVNYLTKTATVDATAAAGEVPLNALETPATGYGRSYSSLQVPQVIHKITITIAGKEYVFQSTDDIVLAGGRYTTVNLIVGRDQIQLGDISISSWASDGIDRPVAELQPVPDVLDLSTLTADTKIEKDITLTGTTTYKLTLADDVKVTLSGVNIINPSFAIQCEGDATVILADGTDNTLNAYDPANASYPALWAGPTGTTLTIDGTGSLTATGGSESAGIGGPRNGSCGDITISGGVITANGGAGGTGIGSGFNQSKCGDIIISGGTVIANGGVFAAGIGSGYNESKCGDITISGGVVTAVKGDDSPYSIGAGSGSNTSGTVTIGGKEGAKEENFAIAFLGSLTKDLSVETDMTLTGTTSHSVTIADGKTVTLDGASISNNASDAFGIRCLGDATIVLADGSDNTLNTKGTALWAGPSGKTLTIEGNTGKLVAKANGDMHCAIGGYGSLIGNIVINGGVIEAYGGQMGAAIGSGHDTICGDITIHGGDITAKGQFNGVAIGSGFRSTCGIITVTAGKIKATGGPGATGIGTSPGYSESTGNSCCGGITITGGDVEVHGGEGCPAIGCAQFATCSDITISGGSGTAYAGESGAYSIGSYSGDDSCGTVTIGDTVTGSITQSPYSWNL
;
A
#
# COMPACT_ATOMS: atom_id res chain seq x y z
N SER A 1 -26.23 -29.84 32.88
CA SER A 1 -26.55 -29.55 31.47
C SER A 1 -26.22 -28.09 31.22
N PRO A 2 -25.65 -27.70 30.06
CA PRO A 2 -25.35 -26.31 29.69
C PRO A 2 -26.57 -25.36 29.69
N ALA A 3 -27.78 -25.88 29.89
CA ALA A 3 -29.04 -25.16 29.86
C ALA A 3 -29.44 -24.42 31.17
N ALA A 4 -28.50 -24.01 32.03
CA ALA A 4 -28.82 -23.35 33.31
C ALA A 4 -28.28 -21.90 33.48
N TYR A 5 -27.68 -21.28 32.45
CA TYR A 5 -27.17 -19.90 32.55
C TYR A 5 -28.25 -18.82 32.44
N THR A 6 -29.31 -19.09 31.68
CA THR A 6 -30.38 -18.11 31.46
C THR A 6 -31.31 -17.94 32.67
N THR A 7 -31.19 -18.79 33.70
CA THR A 7 -32.02 -18.70 34.92
C THR A 7 -31.42 -17.84 36.02
N SER A 8 -30.16 -17.40 35.90
CA SER A 8 -29.44 -16.65 36.96
C SER A 8 -29.03 -15.22 36.56
N ASP A 9 -29.26 -14.82 35.30
CA ASP A 9 -29.03 -13.43 34.87
C ASP A 9 -30.19 -12.56 35.32
N LEU A 10 -29.96 -11.75 36.35
CA LEU A 10 -30.98 -10.88 36.91
C LEU A 10 -30.97 -9.54 36.17
N LEU A 11 -32.07 -9.28 35.47
CA LEU A 11 -32.34 -8.03 34.76
C LEU A 11 -33.30 -7.16 35.56
N VAL A 12 -32.94 -5.89 35.79
CA VAL A 12 -33.76 -4.95 36.56
C VAL A 12 -34.09 -3.72 35.73
N ALA A 13 -35.38 -3.41 35.63
CA ALA A 13 -35.87 -2.18 35.02
C ALA A 13 -36.57 -1.31 36.07
N THR A 14 -36.29 -0.01 36.06
CA THR A 14 -37.02 1.00 36.83
C THR A 14 -37.40 2.14 35.89
N ASN A 15 -38.59 2.70 36.08
CA ASN A 15 -39.06 3.88 35.36
C ASN A 15 -39.73 4.82 36.37
N PHE A 16 -39.08 5.95 36.63
CA PHE A 16 -39.53 6.94 37.61
C PHE A 16 -40.28 8.12 36.98
N GLY A 17 -40.56 8.06 35.66
CA GLY A 17 -41.09 9.20 34.91
C GLY A 17 -40.09 10.35 34.77
N THR A 18 -40.50 11.44 34.11
CA THR A 18 -39.65 12.63 33.92
C THR A 18 -39.37 13.29 35.28
N GLY A 19 -38.08 13.51 35.61
CA GLY A 19 -37.67 14.18 36.84
C GLY A 19 -37.96 13.39 38.13
N ASN A 20 -38.11 12.07 38.06
CA ASN A 20 -38.48 11.19 39.18
C ASN A 20 -39.86 11.48 39.81
N ALA A 21 -40.77 12.13 39.06
CA ALA A 21 -42.09 12.51 39.55
C ALA A 21 -43.07 11.33 39.70
N GLY A 22 -42.68 10.11 39.30
CA GLY A 22 -43.56 8.96 39.15
C GLY A 22 -44.36 9.01 37.85
N LEU A 23 -44.92 7.87 37.46
CA LEU A 23 -45.79 7.78 36.28
C LEU A 23 -47.25 7.97 36.70
N THR A 24 -47.97 8.88 36.03
CA THR A 24 -49.43 8.98 36.11
C THR A 24 -50.04 8.18 34.97
N ALA A 25 -51.11 7.42 35.26
CA ALA A 25 -51.73 6.54 34.27
C ALA A 25 -52.30 7.36 33.09
N ALA A 26 -51.78 7.08 31.89
CA ALA A 26 -52.29 7.55 30.61
C ALA A 26 -52.39 6.34 29.66
N ASP A 27 -53.24 6.41 28.61
CA ASP A 27 -53.44 5.34 27.61
C ASP A 27 -52.23 5.15 26.66
N GLY A 28 -51.03 4.96 27.22
CA GLY A 28 -49.77 4.78 26.50
C GLY A 28 -48.85 3.75 27.15
N ALA A 29 -47.99 3.11 26.35
CA ALA A 29 -47.06 2.10 26.82
C ALA A 29 -45.97 2.69 27.74
N VAL A 30 -45.62 1.97 28.82
CA VAL A 30 -44.52 2.34 29.71
C VAL A 30 -43.23 1.71 29.19
N PRO A 31 -42.22 2.51 28.75
CA PRO A 31 -40.94 1.96 28.34
C PRO A 31 -40.18 1.44 29.55
N LEU A 32 -39.62 0.23 29.44
CA LEU A 32 -38.77 -0.40 30.45
C LEU A 32 -37.41 -0.73 29.81
N ALA A 33 -36.36 -0.13 30.33
CA ALA A 33 -34.98 -0.48 30.02
C ALA A 33 -34.43 -1.38 31.13
N PHE A 34 -34.05 -2.60 30.75
CA PHE A 34 -33.54 -3.63 31.65
C PHE A 34 -32.02 -3.56 31.70
N ASP A 35 -31.46 -3.49 32.90
CA ASP A 35 -30.03 -3.53 33.15
C ASP A 35 -29.63 -4.84 33.82
N HIS A 36 -28.47 -5.38 33.43
CA HIS A 36 -27.83 -6.48 34.13
C HIS A 36 -27.31 -6.00 35.49
N VAL A 37 -27.67 -6.70 36.57
CA VAL A 37 -27.18 -6.36 37.92
C VAL A 37 -26.07 -7.29 38.41
N MET A 38 -25.94 -8.46 37.78
CA MET A 38 -24.88 -9.44 38.05
C MET A 38 -23.63 -9.11 37.24
N ALA A 39 -22.48 -9.68 37.62
CA ALA A 39 -21.26 -9.63 36.84
C ALA A 39 -21.13 -10.90 35.98
N LYS A 40 -20.46 -10.83 34.83
CA LYS A 40 -20.08 -12.04 34.06
C LYS A 40 -18.57 -12.19 34.08
N LEU A 41 -18.07 -13.40 34.26
CA LEU A 41 -16.64 -13.70 34.20
C LEU A 41 -16.39 -14.59 32.99
N ASN A 42 -15.51 -14.15 32.10
CA ASN A 42 -14.94 -14.95 31.01
C ASN A 42 -13.49 -15.31 31.37
N VAL A 43 -13.10 -16.56 31.13
CA VAL A 43 -11.72 -17.01 31.28
C VAL A 43 -11.27 -17.66 29.98
N ASN A 44 -10.27 -17.08 29.32
CA ASN A 44 -9.72 -17.61 28.08
C ASN A 44 -8.36 -18.24 28.35
N LEU A 45 -8.12 -19.42 27.76
CA LEU A 45 -6.93 -20.23 28.00
C LEU A 45 -6.12 -20.35 26.71
N LYS A 46 -4.92 -19.77 26.72
CA LYS A 46 -3.90 -19.99 25.71
C LYS A 46 -2.92 -21.02 26.25
N PHE A 47 -2.57 -22.00 25.44
CA PHE A 47 -1.63 -23.04 25.82
C PHE A 47 -0.27 -22.75 25.20
N ARG A 48 0.80 -22.90 26.00
CA ARG A 48 2.17 -22.74 25.49
C ARG A 48 2.53 -23.86 24.52
N SER A 49 3.60 -23.64 23.75
CA SER A 49 4.21 -24.65 22.86
C SER A 49 4.70 -25.91 23.59
N GLU A 50 4.75 -25.90 24.93
CA GLU A 50 4.98 -27.08 25.77
C GLU A 50 3.88 -28.15 25.64
N TRP A 51 2.71 -27.78 25.11
CA TRP A 51 1.60 -28.68 24.80
C TRP A 51 1.58 -28.98 23.29
N ASP A 52 1.64 -30.26 22.90
CA ASP A 52 1.62 -30.68 21.48
C ASP A 52 0.34 -30.23 20.76
N SER A 53 -0.76 -30.10 21.51
CA SER A 53 -2.01 -29.47 21.10
C SER A 53 -2.77 -29.00 22.35
N ALA A 54 -3.82 -28.18 22.18
CA ALA A 54 -4.61 -27.66 23.31
C ALA A 54 -5.20 -28.82 24.15
N PRO A 55 -4.72 -29.05 25.39
CA PRO A 55 -5.10 -30.20 26.21
C PRO A 55 -6.59 -30.16 26.57
N ALA A 56 -7.18 -31.33 26.83
CA ALA A 56 -8.55 -31.41 27.33
C ALA A 56 -8.61 -30.89 28.78
N VAL A 57 -9.36 -29.81 29.00
CA VAL A 57 -9.56 -29.22 30.32
C VAL A 57 -10.82 -29.84 30.94
N SER A 58 -10.67 -30.42 32.13
CA SER A 58 -11.73 -31.12 32.86
C SER A 58 -12.68 -30.14 33.56
N SER A 59 -12.14 -29.05 34.13
CA SER A 59 -12.93 -28.00 34.77
C SER A 59 -12.13 -26.70 34.87
N VAL A 60 -12.86 -25.58 34.95
CA VAL A 60 -12.33 -24.27 35.38
C VAL A 60 -13.24 -23.77 36.49
N THR A 61 -12.67 -23.44 37.65
CA THR A 61 -13.41 -22.89 38.80
C THR A 61 -12.81 -21.57 39.25
N VAL A 62 -13.65 -20.72 39.84
CA VAL A 62 -13.23 -19.47 40.49
C VAL A 62 -13.58 -19.53 41.97
N THR A 63 -12.68 -19.08 42.85
CA THR A 63 -13.00 -18.96 44.28
C THR A 63 -13.75 -17.65 44.51
N ALA A 64 -15.06 -17.74 44.73
CA ALA A 64 -15.96 -16.58 44.85
C ALA A 64 -17.09 -16.83 45.85
N LYS A 65 -17.66 -15.75 46.39
CA LYS A 65 -18.90 -15.82 47.18
C LYS A 65 -20.11 -15.86 46.25
N THR A 66 -21.12 -16.63 46.61
CA THR A 66 -22.31 -16.87 45.77
C THR A 66 -23.60 -16.24 46.30
N ALA A 67 -23.56 -15.59 47.47
CA ALA A 67 -24.71 -14.91 48.07
C ALA A 67 -24.59 -13.38 47.96
N ALA A 68 -25.70 -12.72 47.62
CA ALA A 68 -25.79 -11.27 47.47
C ALA A 68 -27.20 -10.76 47.81
N THR A 69 -27.29 -9.49 48.19
CA THR A 69 -28.56 -8.75 48.25
C THR A 69 -28.66 -7.83 47.04
N VAL A 70 -29.82 -7.79 46.38
CA VAL A 70 -30.07 -6.94 45.21
C VAL A 70 -30.99 -5.80 45.60
N ASN A 71 -30.56 -4.57 45.31
CA ASN A 71 -31.40 -3.39 45.41
C ASN A 71 -31.99 -3.08 44.02
N TYR A 72 -33.29 -3.36 43.86
CA TYR A 72 -33.99 -3.15 42.59
C TYR A 72 -34.15 -1.67 42.21
N LEU A 73 -34.11 -0.74 43.16
CA LEU A 73 -34.26 0.69 42.87
C LEU A 73 -32.98 1.29 42.32
N THR A 74 -31.83 0.95 42.91
CA THR A 74 -30.50 1.40 42.46
C THR A 74 -29.88 0.48 41.41
N LYS A 75 -30.53 -0.66 41.11
CA LYS A 75 -30.07 -1.69 40.18
C LYS A 75 -28.67 -2.23 40.52
N THR A 76 -28.38 -2.39 41.81
CA THR A 76 -27.07 -2.85 42.30
C THR A 76 -27.20 -4.15 43.07
N ALA A 77 -26.34 -5.13 42.77
CA ALA A 77 -26.14 -6.32 43.58
C ALA A 77 -24.93 -6.14 44.51
N THR A 78 -25.09 -6.43 45.80
CA THR A 78 -24.03 -6.31 46.80
C THR A 78 -23.78 -7.67 47.44
N VAL A 79 -22.52 -8.14 47.38
CA VAL A 79 -22.11 -9.42 47.96
C VAL A 79 -22.39 -9.48 49.46
N ASP A 80 -22.84 -10.64 49.95
CA ASP A 80 -22.95 -10.89 51.38
C ASP A 80 -21.55 -11.07 51.98
N ALA A 81 -21.12 -10.08 52.77
CA ALA A 81 -19.82 -10.10 53.40
C ALA A 81 -19.60 -11.31 54.34
N THR A 82 -20.68 -11.89 54.89
CA THR A 82 -20.64 -13.02 55.82
C THR A 82 -20.62 -14.39 55.13
N ALA A 83 -20.90 -14.46 53.83
CA ALA A 83 -20.86 -15.70 53.06
C ALA A 83 -19.42 -16.20 52.86
N ALA A 84 -19.23 -17.52 52.97
CA ALA A 84 -17.96 -18.16 52.66
C ALA A 84 -17.72 -18.18 51.13
N ALA A 85 -16.47 -17.97 50.72
CA ALA A 85 -16.08 -18.17 49.33
C ALA A 85 -15.92 -19.67 49.04
N GLY A 86 -16.40 -20.11 47.88
CA GLY A 86 -16.30 -21.50 47.42
C GLY A 86 -15.89 -21.57 45.96
N GLU A 87 -15.63 -22.78 45.46
CA GLU A 87 -15.29 -23.00 44.06
C GLU A 87 -16.54 -22.97 43.20
N VAL A 88 -16.64 -21.95 42.35
CA VAL A 88 -17.75 -21.75 41.41
C VAL A 88 -17.32 -22.18 40.01
N PRO A 89 -18.00 -23.15 39.38
CA PRO A 89 -17.59 -23.64 38.07
C PRO A 89 -17.92 -22.66 36.93
N LEU A 90 -16.98 -22.52 36.00
CA LEU A 90 -17.17 -21.86 34.71
C LEU A 90 -17.40 -22.90 33.62
N ASN A 91 -18.05 -22.46 32.54
CA ASN A 91 -18.65 -23.35 31.56
C ASN A 91 -18.04 -23.11 30.22
N ALA A 92 -17.62 -24.20 29.58
CA ALA A 92 -16.96 -24.15 28.29
C ALA A 92 -17.87 -23.45 27.28
N LEU A 93 -17.29 -22.51 26.53
CA LEU A 93 -17.91 -21.90 25.38
C LEU A 93 -17.74 -22.83 24.17
N GLU A 94 -18.77 -22.92 23.34
CA GLU A 94 -18.74 -23.72 22.11
C GLU A 94 -17.64 -23.25 21.15
N THR A 95 -17.48 -21.92 21.06
CA THR A 95 -16.44 -21.27 20.28
C THR A 95 -15.48 -20.54 21.24
N PRO A 96 -14.19 -20.92 21.29
CA PRO A 96 -13.18 -20.17 22.03
C PRO A 96 -12.99 -18.76 21.46
N ALA A 97 -12.52 -17.83 22.29
CA ALA A 97 -12.10 -16.52 21.82
C ALA A 97 -10.94 -16.65 20.82
N THR A 98 -10.92 -15.79 19.79
CA THR A 98 -9.87 -15.77 18.76
C THR A 98 -8.48 -15.71 19.40
N GLY A 99 -7.58 -16.61 18.98
CA GLY A 99 -6.22 -16.70 19.54
C GLY A 99 -6.09 -17.56 20.81
N TYR A 100 -7.19 -18.11 21.33
CA TYR A 100 -7.22 -18.96 22.52
C TYR A 100 -7.65 -20.40 22.19
N GLY A 101 -7.07 -21.36 22.92
CA GLY A 101 -7.36 -22.78 22.71
C GLY A 101 -8.71 -23.20 23.30
N ARG A 102 -9.12 -22.59 24.43
CA ARG A 102 -10.41 -22.84 25.10
C ARG A 102 -10.89 -21.60 25.85
N SER A 103 -12.20 -21.41 25.97
CA SER A 103 -12.81 -20.31 26.73
C SER A 103 -13.93 -20.81 27.63
N TYR A 104 -14.11 -20.15 28.77
CA TYR A 104 -15.10 -20.49 29.78
C TYR A 104 -15.84 -19.25 30.27
N SER A 105 -17.10 -19.39 30.67
CA SER A 105 -17.84 -18.28 31.28
C SER A 105 -18.79 -18.70 32.40
N SER A 106 -19.11 -17.74 33.26
CA SER A 106 -20.17 -17.87 34.27
C SER A 106 -20.68 -16.50 34.71
N LEU A 107 -21.91 -16.47 35.24
CA LEU A 107 -22.43 -15.31 35.96
C LEU A 107 -21.96 -15.37 37.42
N GLN A 108 -21.58 -14.22 37.94
CA GLN A 108 -20.95 -14.05 39.25
C GLN A 108 -21.62 -12.93 40.02
N VAL A 109 -21.62 -13.06 41.35
CA VAL A 109 -21.95 -11.95 42.24
C VAL A 109 -20.87 -10.86 42.09
N PRO A 110 -21.23 -9.57 41.94
CA PRO A 110 -20.26 -8.49 41.90
C PRO A 110 -19.41 -8.43 43.18
N GLN A 111 -18.10 -8.63 43.04
CA GLN A 111 -17.12 -8.71 44.13
C GLN A 111 -15.69 -8.61 43.57
N VAL A 112 -14.70 -8.72 44.45
CA VAL A 112 -13.30 -8.93 44.06
C VAL A 112 -12.94 -10.41 44.25
N ILE A 113 -12.21 -10.98 43.30
CA ILE A 113 -11.67 -12.35 43.36
C ILE A 113 -10.15 -12.33 43.15
N HIS A 114 -9.48 -13.42 43.54
CA HIS A 114 -8.03 -13.56 43.38
C HIS A 114 -7.58 -14.93 42.86
N LYS A 115 -8.45 -15.94 42.82
CA LYS A 115 -8.06 -17.33 42.54
C LYS A 115 -8.93 -17.99 41.47
N ILE A 116 -8.28 -18.50 40.43
CA ILE A 116 -8.87 -19.32 39.37
C ILE A 116 -8.12 -20.65 39.32
N THR A 117 -8.84 -21.77 39.34
CA THR A 117 -8.28 -23.13 39.27
C THR A 117 -8.67 -23.79 37.96
N ILE A 118 -7.70 -24.38 37.25
CA ILE A 118 -7.88 -25.11 36.00
C ILE A 118 -7.47 -26.55 36.24
N THR A 119 -8.35 -27.51 35.95
CA THR A 119 -8.03 -28.94 36.08
C THR A 119 -7.82 -29.56 34.72
N ILE A 120 -6.64 -30.14 34.49
CA ILE A 120 -6.27 -30.82 33.24
C ILE A 120 -5.83 -32.24 33.58
N ALA A 121 -6.51 -33.24 33.04
CA ALA A 121 -6.21 -34.66 33.29
C ALA A 121 -6.08 -35.03 34.79
N GLY A 122 -6.87 -34.37 35.67
CA GLY A 122 -6.85 -34.59 37.11
C GLY A 122 -5.78 -33.82 37.89
N LYS A 123 -4.91 -33.05 37.23
CA LYS A 123 -3.94 -32.13 37.87
C LYS A 123 -4.53 -30.72 37.95
N GLU A 124 -4.43 -30.10 39.11
CA GLU A 124 -4.82 -28.70 39.32
C GLU A 124 -3.69 -27.74 38.97
N TYR A 125 -4.06 -26.70 38.24
CA TYR A 125 -3.23 -25.57 37.91
C TYR A 125 -3.91 -24.32 38.48
N VAL A 126 -3.27 -23.67 39.44
CA VAL A 126 -3.86 -22.55 40.17
C VAL A 126 -3.25 -21.24 39.71
N PHE A 127 -4.09 -20.34 39.22
CA PHE A 127 -3.76 -18.93 39.06
C PHE A 127 -4.18 -18.18 40.32
N GLN A 128 -3.21 -17.57 40.99
CA GLN A 128 -3.40 -16.75 42.18
C GLN A 128 -2.89 -15.35 41.89
N SER A 129 -3.81 -14.38 41.75
CA SER A 129 -3.48 -12.97 41.57
C SER A 129 -3.12 -12.32 42.90
N THR A 130 -2.11 -11.45 42.90
CA THR A 130 -1.83 -10.51 43.99
C THR A 130 -2.68 -9.25 43.91
N ASP A 131 -3.17 -8.92 42.72
CA ASP A 131 -4.01 -7.76 42.44
C ASP A 131 -5.49 -8.13 42.40
N ASP A 132 -6.33 -7.14 42.68
CA ASP A 132 -7.79 -7.28 42.71
C ASP A 132 -8.37 -7.51 41.31
N ILE A 133 -9.02 -8.66 41.12
CA ILE A 133 -9.82 -8.91 39.91
C ILE A 133 -11.26 -8.49 40.22
N VAL A 134 -11.64 -7.32 39.72
CA VAL A 134 -12.96 -6.74 39.97
C VAL A 134 -14.01 -7.38 39.05
N LEU A 135 -15.02 -8.00 39.65
CA LEU A 135 -16.25 -8.42 38.98
C LEU A 135 -17.29 -7.32 39.15
N ALA A 136 -17.39 -6.45 38.16
CA ALA A 136 -18.32 -5.31 38.20
C ALA A 136 -19.73 -5.71 37.78
N GLY A 137 -20.74 -5.35 38.58
CA GLY A 137 -22.14 -5.57 38.22
C GLY A 137 -22.51 -4.84 36.92
N GLY A 138 -23.27 -5.49 36.05
CA GLY A 138 -23.64 -4.96 34.74
C GLY A 138 -22.50 -4.95 33.72
N ARG A 139 -21.36 -5.58 34.02
CA ARG A 139 -20.21 -5.74 33.11
C ARG A 139 -19.71 -7.18 33.07
N TYR A 140 -19.07 -7.55 31.98
CA TYR A 140 -18.28 -8.77 31.95
C TYR A 140 -16.79 -8.47 32.13
N THR A 141 -16.15 -9.22 33.03
CA THR A 141 -14.72 -9.24 33.26
C THR A 141 -14.12 -10.41 32.50
N THR A 142 -13.12 -10.18 31.67
CA THR A 142 -12.40 -11.22 30.94
C THR A 142 -11.01 -11.37 31.52
N VAL A 143 -10.62 -12.60 31.87
CA VAL A 143 -9.29 -12.95 32.37
C VAL A 143 -8.64 -13.91 31.37
N ASN A 144 -7.57 -13.48 30.74
CA ASN A 144 -6.84 -14.27 29.76
C ASN A 144 -5.63 -14.91 30.46
N LEU A 145 -5.52 -16.23 30.40
CA LEU A 145 -4.47 -17.00 31.07
C LEU A 145 -3.65 -17.78 30.06
N ILE A 146 -2.33 -17.78 30.25
CA ILE A 146 -1.38 -18.58 29.49
C ILE A 146 -0.97 -19.78 30.36
N VAL A 147 -1.33 -20.98 29.92
CA VAL A 147 -1.17 -22.22 30.68
C VAL A 147 0.01 -23.03 30.13
N GLY A 148 1.06 -23.18 30.93
CA GLY A 148 2.17 -24.11 30.71
C GLY A 148 2.01 -25.40 31.51
N ARG A 149 2.97 -26.33 31.41
CA ARG A 149 2.94 -27.59 32.17
C ARG A 149 3.30 -27.43 33.65
N ASP A 150 4.03 -26.36 33.97
CA ASP A 150 4.58 -26.09 35.31
C ASP A 150 4.15 -24.73 35.91
N GLN A 151 3.53 -23.84 35.11
CA GLN A 151 3.13 -22.51 35.56
C GLN A 151 1.90 -21.99 34.79
N ILE A 152 1.12 -21.12 35.43
CA ILE A 152 0.12 -20.27 34.77
C ILE A 152 0.57 -18.82 34.86
N GLN A 153 0.47 -18.10 33.75
CA GLN A 153 0.71 -16.67 33.68
C GLN A 153 -0.56 -15.93 33.30
N LEU A 154 -0.71 -14.71 33.82
CA LEU A 154 -1.73 -13.78 33.35
C LEU A 154 -1.31 -13.21 32.00
N GLY A 155 -2.24 -13.22 31.03
CA GLY A 155 -2.13 -12.44 29.79
C GLY A 155 -2.62 -11.02 30.05
N ASP A 156 -3.93 -10.87 30.26
CA ASP A 156 -4.60 -9.59 30.56
C ASP A 156 -5.92 -9.79 31.30
N ILE A 157 -6.39 -8.70 31.93
CA ILE A 157 -7.73 -8.60 32.53
C ILE A 157 -8.42 -7.37 31.96
N SER A 158 -9.62 -7.54 31.41
CA SER A 158 -10.43 -6.45 30.87
C SER A 158 -11.84 -6.46 31.43
N ILE A 159 -12.50 -5.30 31.49
CA ILE A 159 -13.88 -5.14 31.96
C ILE A 159 -14.66 -4.36 30.90
N SER A 160 -15.77 -4.93 30.42
CA SER A 160 -16.55 -4.38 29.30
C SER A 160 -18.06 -4.34 29.59
N SER A 161 -18.79 -3.48 28.87
CA SER A 161 -20.26 -3.33 28.99
C SER A 161 -21.02 -4.50 28.35
N TRP A 162 -22.26 -4.73 28.78
CA TRP A 162 -23.03 -5.93 28.43
C TRP A 162 -23.65 -5.95 27.02
N ALA A 163 -23.86 -4.80 26.33
CA ALA A 163 -24.11 -4.70 24.86
C ALA A 163 -24.42 -3.24 24.42
N SER A 164 -24.41 -2.98 23.10
CA SER A 164 -25.62 -2.45 22.44
C SER A 164 -25.80 -2.69 20.91
N ASP A 165 -25.41 -3.82 20.30
CA ASP A 165 -25.91 -4.19 18.95
C ASP A 165 -25.45 -5.58 18.52
N GLY A 166 -26.40 -6.44 18.17
CA GLY A 166 -26.19 -7.81 17.72
C GLY A 166 -25.56 -7.95 16.33
N ILE A 167 -24.39 -7.36 16.11
CA ILE A 167 -23.41 -7.81 15.12
C ILE A 167 -22.09 -7.97 15.85
N ASP A 168 -21.65 -9.22 15.96
CA ASP A 168 -20.32 -9.60 16.42
C ASP A 168 -19.26 -8.94 15.53
N ARG A 169 -18.67 -7.84 16.01
CA ARG A 169 -17.40 -7.31 15.51
C ARG A 169 -16.43 -7.35 16.68
N PRO A 170 -15.23 -7.93 16.50
CA PRO A 170 -14.27 -8.10 17.58
C PRO A 170 -13.89 -6.73 18.12
N VAL A 171 -14.18 -6.48 19.40
CA VAL A 171 -13.65 -5.31 20.11
C VAL A 171 -12.16 -5.56 20.29
N ALA A 172 -11.37 -4.60 19.82
CA ALA A 172 -9.93 -4.66 19.74
C ALA A 172 -9.28 -5.17 21.04
N GLU A 173 -8.33 -6.08 20.86
CA GLU A 173 -7.42 -6.64 21.84
C GLU A 173 -6.75 -5.51 22.65
N LEU A 174 -6.92 -5.47 23.98
CA LEU A 174 -6.08 -4.63 24.84
C LEU A 174 -4.72 -5.31 24.95
N GLN A 175 -3.78 -4.85 24.13
CA GLN A 175 -2.37 -5.25 24.20
C GLN A 175 -1.75 -4.80 25.53
N PRO A 176 -0.73 -5.50 26.08
CA PRO A 176 -0.01 -5.04 27.27
C PRO A 176 0.48 -3.60 27.06
N VAL A 177 0.26 -2.72 28.04
CA VAL A 177 0.83 -1.36 28.01
C VAL A 177 2.35 -1.52 27.90
N PRO A 178 2.98 -1.09 26.80
CA PRO A 178 4.43 -1.18 26.68
C PRO A 178 5.07 -0.48 27.88
N ASP A 179 6.21 -0.97 28.38
CA ASP A 179 7.05 -0.11 29.22
C ASP A 179 7.35 1.14 28.39
N VAL A 180 6.93 2.32 28.84
CA VAL A 180 7.14 3.59 28.12
C VAL A 180 8.14 4.45 28.89
N LEU A 181 9.19 4.91 28.21
CA LEU A 181 10.10 5.93 28.69
C LEU A 181 9.90 7.23 27.92
N ASP A 182 9.44 8.26 28.62
CA ASP A 182 9.41 9.63 28.10
C ASP A 182 10.80 10.27 28.23
N LEU A 183 11.45 10.49 27.10
CA LEU A 183 12.80 11.03 26.98
C LEU A 183 12.93 12.46 27.53
N SER A 184 11.83 13.22 27.64
CA SER A 184 11.85 14.55 28.23
C SER A 184 12.17 14.55 29.73
N THR A 185 12.07 13.36 30.36
CA THR A 185 12.38 13.15 31.77
C THR A 185 13.86 12.87 32.04
N LEU A 186 14.66 12.64 31.00
CA LEU A 186 16.08 12.32 31.15
C LEU A 186 16.88 13.53 31.63
N THR A 187 17.89 13.26 32.47
CA THR A 187 18.82 14.28 32.99
C THR A 187 20.29 13.98 32.64
N ALA A 188 20.54 12.88 31.94
CA ALA A 188 21.86 12.43 31.49
C ALA A 188 21.72 11.42 30.35
N ASP A 189 22.83 11.15 29.65
CA ASP A 189 22.94 10.03 28.72
C ASP A 189 22.48 8.73 29.39
N THR A 190 21.67 7.96 28.67
CA THR A 190 20.96 6.82 29.26
C THR A 190 21.18 5.56 28.44
N LYS A 191 21.50 4.46 29.14
CA LYS A 191 21.58 3.13 28.54
C LYS A 191 20.24 2.41 28.67
N ILE A 192 19.75 1.85 27.58
CA ILE A 192 18.54 1.05 27.48
C ILE A 192 18.96 -0.41 27.45
N GLU A 193 18.55 -1.18 28.46
CA GLU A 193 18.98 -2.57 28.67
C GLU A 193 17.82 -3.58 28.54
N LYS A 194 16.64 -3.11 28.14
CA LYS A 194 15.44 -3.93 27.96
C LYS A 194 14.56 -3.40 26.85
N ASP A 195 13.66 -4.26 26.37
CA ASP A 195 12.65 -3.86 25.41
C ASP A 195 11.74 -2.78 25.98
N ILE A 196 11.54 -1.70 25.22
CA ILE A 196 10.83 -0.52 25.70
C ILE A 196 10.29 0.34 24.55
N THR A 197 9.21 1.08 24.82
CA THR A 197 8.75 2.17 23.95
C THR A 197 9.34 3.50 24.43
N LEU A 198 9.96 4.24 23.52
CA LEU A 198 10.51 5.55 23.74
C LEU A 198 9.57 6.61 23.16
N THR A 199 9.33 7.68 23.92
CA THR A 199 8.50 8.82 23.49
C THR A 199 9.16 10.14 23.85
N GLY A 200 8.79 11.23 23.19
CA GLY A 200 9.20 12.57 23.62
C GLY A 200 10.56 13.02 23.07
N THR A 201 11.08 14.11 23.62
CA THR A 201 12.25 14.82 23.08
C THR A 201 13.37 14.88 24.09
N THR A 202 14.62 14.73 23.64
CA THR A 202 15.80 14.91 24.48
C THR A 202 17.01 15.40 23.70
N THR A 203 18.00 15.93 24.43
CA THR A 203 19.34 16.21 23.90
C THR A 203 20.39 15.24 24.41
N TYR A 204 20.00 14.30 25.29
CA TYR A 204 20.88 13.26 25.80
C TYR A 204 21.00 12.10 24.81
N LYS A 205 22.17 11.48 24.77
CA LYS A 205 22.41 10.30 23.95
C LYS A 205 21.72 9.08 24.57
N LEU A 206 21.19 8.22 23.71
CA LEU A 206 20.76 6.89 24.12
C LEU A 206 21.76 5.82 23.66
N THR A 207 22.08 4.90 24.55
CA THR A 207 22.87 3.71 24.24
C THR A 207 21.98 2.48 24.33
N LEU A 208 21.81 1.73 23.25
CA LEU A 208 21.09 0.47 23.25
C LEU A 208 22.06 -0.67 23.57
N ALA A 209 21.75 -1.46 24.59
CA ALA A 209 22.49 -2.68 24.88
C ALA A 209 22.29 -3.72 23.77
N ASP A 210 23.12 -4.76 23.81
CA ASP A 210 23.00 -5.93 22.95
C ASP A 210 21.65 -6.63 23.14
N ASP A 211 21.09 -7.15 22.05
CA ASP A 211 19.79 -7.82 21.93
C ASP A 211 18.56 -7.00 22.41
N VAL A 212 18.63 -5.66 22.37
CA VAL A 212 17.51 -4.80 22.79
C VAL A 212 16.59 -4.43 21.62
N LYS A 213 15.28 -4.50 21.85
CA LYS A 213 14.26 -3.98 20.95
C LYS A 213 13.59 -2.72 21.50
N VAL A 214 13.81 -1.58 20.84
CA VAL A 214 13.13 -0.32 21.18
C VAL A 214 12.04 0.02 20.17
N THR A 215 10.93 0.58 20.64
CA THR A 215 9.91 1.18 19.79
C THR A 215 10.00 2.69 19.88
N LEU A 216 10.25 3.39 18.76
CA LEU A 216 10.24 4.86 18.71
C LEU A 216 8.83 5.33 18.37
N SER A 217 8.25 6.15 19.25
CA SER A 217 6.91 6.70 19.11
C SER A 217 6.92 8.21 19.35
N GLY A 218 7.21 8.98 18.29
CA GLY A 218 7.29 10.44 18.36
C GLY A 218 8.57 10.90 19.07
N VAL A 219 9.67 10.20 18.83
CA VAL A 219 10.98 10.47 19.43
C VAL A 219 11.73 11.57 18.67
N ASN A 220 12.26 12.56 19.38
CA ASN A 220 13.15 13.57 18.80
C ASN A 220 14.42 13.69 19.64
N ILE A 221 15.56 13.30 19.06
CA ILE A 221 16.86 13.35 19.75
C ILE A 221 17.82 14.20 18.94
N ILE A 222 18.32 15.28 19.56
CA ILE A 222 19.32 16.16 18.97
C ILE A 222 20.53 16.15 19.89
N ASN A 223 21.58 15.43 19.50
CA ASN A 223 22.80 15.29 20.28
C ASN A 223 24.03 15.52 19.38
N PRO A 224 25.03 16.30 19.78
CA PRO A 224 26.21 16.58 18.94
C PRO A 224 27.15 15.37 18.75
N SER A 225 26.86 14.24 19.40
CA SER A 225 27.49 12.94 19.13
C SER A 225 26.52 12.02 18.38
N PHE A 226 26.27 10.82 18.88
CA PHE A 226 25.21 9.95 18.37
C PHE A 226 23.89 10.36 19.02
N ALA A 227 22.78 10.33 18.26
CA ALA A 227 21.47 10.37 18.90
C ALA A 227 21.17 9.01 19.56
N ILE A 228 21.37 7.92 18.80
CA ILE A 228 21.28 6.55 19.31
C ILE A 228 22.56 5.78 18.94
N GLN A 229 23.12 5.08 19.93
CA GLN A 229 24.31 4.26 19.83
C GLN A 229 23.99 2.80 20.16
N CYS A 230 24.14 1.85 19.22
CA CYS A 230 23.99 0.42 19.53
C CYS A 230 25.33 -0.16 20.02
N GLU A 231 25.35 -0.91 21.12
CA GLU A 231 26.55 -1.63 21.59
C GLU A 231 26.67 -3.04 21.00
N GLY A 232 25.54 -3.61 20.56
CA GLY A 232 25.41 -4.95 20.02
C GLY A 232 24.28 -5.02 18.99
N ASP A 233 23.69 -6.21 18.83
CA ASP A 233 22.50 -6.40 18.01
C ASP A 233 21.35 -5.58 18.58
N ALA A 234 20.64 -4.83 17.74
CA ALA A 234 19.56 -3.97 18.21
C ALA A 234 18.44 -3.89 17.18
N THR A 235 17.20 -3.85 17.67
CA THR A 235 16.01 -3.65 16.85
C THR A 235 15.34 -2.32 17.18
N VAL A 236 15.10 -1.50 16.17
CA VAL A 236 14.37 -0.24 16.25
C VAL A 236 13.06 -0.38 15.49
N ILE A 237 11.93 -0.36 16.20
CA ILE A 237 10.59 -0.37 15.64
C ILE A 237 10.05 1.05 15.55
N LEU A 238 9.64 1.50 14.37
CA LEU A 238 8.99 2.78 14.17
C LEU A 238 7.48 2.62 14.35
N ALA A 239 6.93 3.20 15.42
CA ALA A 239 5.52 3.07 15.75
C ALA A 239 4.63 3.71 14.67
N ASP A 240 3.52 3.05 14.35
CA ASP A 240 2.61 3.48 13.28
C ASP A 240 2.10 4.91 13.48
N GLY A 241 2.05 5.68 12.40
CA GLY A 241 1.60 7.07 12.41
C GLY A 241 2.47 8.04 13.23
N THR A 242 3.68 7.64 13.64
CA THR A 242 4.60 8.51 14.38
C THR A 242 5.76 8.99 13.53
N ASP A 243 6.22 10.21 13.79
CA ASP A 243 7.41 10.79 13.18
C ASP A 243 8.55 10.83 14.20
N ASN A 244 9.66 10.21 13.86
CA ASN A 244 10.84 10.16 14.72
C ASN A 244 12.00 10.91 14.05
N THR A 245 12.76 11.68 14.82
CA THR A 245 13.91 12.45 14.34
C THR A 245 15.12 12.15 15.19
N LEU A 246 16.20 11.71 14.55
CA LEU A 246 17.51 11.49 15.16
C LEU A 246 18.51 12.41 14.45
N ASN A 247 19.17 13.27 15.21
CA ASN A 247 20.05 14.27 14.64
C ASN A 247 21.37 14.37 15.42
N ALA A 248 22.48 14.12 14.70
CA ALA A 248 23.85 14.19 15.18
C ALA A 248 24.52 15.56 14.91
N TYR A 249 23.77 16.66 14.95
CA TYR A 249 24.22 17.98 14.49
C TYR A 249 25.18 18.70 15.47
N ASP A 250 26.34 19.14 14.96
CA ASP A 250 27.20 20.21 15.52
C ASP A 250 27.74 21.08 14.36
N PRO A 251 27.62 22.41 14.41
CA PRO A 251 28.23 23.32 13.44
C PRO A 251 29.78 23.30 13.40
N ALA A 252 30.46 22.58 14.30
CA ALA A 252 31.92 22.63 14.41
C ALA A 252 32.61 21.26 14.62
N ASN A 253 32.29 20.23 13.82
CA ASN A 253 33.01 18.93 13.67
C ASN A 253 32.34 17.66 14.26
N ALA A 254 31.02 17.60 14.48
CA ALA A 254 30.37 16.32 14.84
C ALA A 254 30.65 15.28 13.76
N SER A 255 31.34 14.20 14.14
CA SER A 255 31.81 13.14 13.24
C SER A 255 31.13 11.81 13.56
N TYR A 256 29.83 11.88 13.85
CA TYR A 256 29.02 10.75 14.32
C TYR A 256 27.73 10.61 13.50
N PRO A 257 27.24 9.37 13.30
CA PRO A 257 25.95 9.13 12.70
C PRO A 257 24.81 9.45 13.67
N ALA A 258 23.63 9.71 13.13
CA ALA A 258 22.44 9.86 13.97
C ALA A 258 22.12 8.55 14.70
N LEU A 259 22.17 7.45 13.95
CA LEU A 259 21.95 6.10 14.45
C LEU A 259 23.17 5.23 14.09
N TRP A 260 23.98 4.91 15.10
CA TRP A 260 25.13 4.03 14.91
C TRP A 260 24.73 2.56 14.91
N ALA A 261 25.05 1.85 13.83
CA ALA A 261 24.69 0.44 13.62
C ALA A 261 25.64 -0.54 14.32
N GLY A 262 26.10 -0.20 15.52
CA GLY A 262 26.94 -1.07 16.35
C GLY A 262 28.35 -1.36 15.81
N PRO A 263 29.15 -2.14 16.54
CA PRO A 263 30.47 -2.58 16.10
C PRO A 263 30.39 -3.65 15.00
N THR A 264 31.52 -3.92 14.32
CA THR A 264 31.59 -4.99 13.30
C THR A 264 31.15 -6.34 13.87
N GLY A 265 30.31 -7.06 13.13
CA GLY A 265 29.77 -8.37 13.53
C GLY A 265 28.47 -8.31 14.32
N THR A 266 27.84 -7.14 14.39
CA THR A 266 26.50 -6.92 14.97
C THR A 266 25.54 -6.44 13.90
N THR A 267 24.23 -6.47 14.16
CA THR A 267 23.18 -6.06 13.23
C THR A 267 22.25 -5.03 13.87
N LEU A 268 22.09 -3.89 13.19
CA LEU A 268 20.97 -2.99 13.44
C LEU A 268 19.80 -3.37 12.53
N THR A 269 18.66 -3.69 13.14
CA THR A 269 17.39 -3.92 12.42
C THR A 269 16.45 -2.74 12.62
N ILE A 270 15.93 -2.18 11.52
CA ILE A 270 14.88 -1.15 11.53
C ILE A 270 13.62 -1.72 10.88
N ASP A 271 12.49 -1.61 11.58
CA ASP A 271 11.20 -2.14 11.15
C ASP A 271 10.05 -1.24 11.63
N GLY A 272 8.80 -1.59 11.31
CA GLY A 272 7.59 -0.84 11.65
C GLY A 272 7.02 -0.05 10.48
N THR A 273 6.05 0.81 10.74
CA THR A 273 5.37 1.62 9.71
C THR A 273 5.48 3.12 9.94
N GLY A 274 6.01 3.52 11.10
CA GLY A 274 6.33 4.91 11.41
C GLY A 274 7.47 5.48 10.58
N SER A 275 7.73 6.76 10.78
CA SER A 275 8.75 7.53 10.07
C SER A 275 10.00 7.74 10.92
N LEU A 276 11.16 7.78 10.26
CA LEU A 276 12.45 8.11 10.84
C LEU A 276 13.22 9.06 9.91
N THR A 277 13.50 10.27 10.38
CA THR A 277 14.50 11.15 9.78
C THR A 277 15.80 11.06 10.58
N ALA A 278 16.85 10.51 9.97
CA ALA A 278 18.16 10.32 10.58
C ALA A 278 19.21 11.18 9.86
N THR A 279 19.73 12.21 10.54
CA THR A 279 20.70 13.15 9.97
C THR A 279 22.03 13.07 10.70
N GLY A 280 23.05 12.56 10.00
CA GLY A 280 24.40 12.43 10.51
C GLY A 280 25.10 13.78 10.68
N GLY A 281 26.12 13.80 11.53
CA GLY A 281 27.08 14.90 11.60
C GLY A 281 27.96 14.95 10.34
N SER A 282 28.85 15.95 10.29
CA SER A 282 29.89 16.07 9.26
C SER A 282 30.65 14.74 9.09
N GLU A 283 30.99 14.35 7.85
CA GLU A 283 31.86 13.20 7.59
C GLU A 283 31.33 11.84 8.11
N SER A 284 30.02 11.73 8.35
CA SER A 284 29.39 10.56 8.94
C SER A 284 28.08 10.19 8.29
N ALA A 285 27.68 8.92 8.47
CA ALA A 285 26.45 8.43 7.88
C ALA A 285 25.19 9.00 8.57
N GLY A 286 24.05 9.03 7.89
CA GLY A 286 22.76 9.22 8.58
C GLY A 286 22.47 8.04 9.51
N ILE A 287 22.48 6.84 8.92
CA ILE A 287 22.37 5.55 9.59
C ILE A 287 23.59 4.71 9.22
N GLY A 288 24.37 4.26 10.20
CA GLY A 288 25.54 3.43 9.94
C GLY A 288 26.75 3.92 10.71
N GLY A 289 27.86 4.24 10.04
CA GLY A 289 29.18 4.41 10.65
C GLY A 289 29.62 5.87 10.88
N PRO A 290 30.43 6.13 11.93
CA PRO A 290 31.09 7.42 12.12
C PRO A 290 32.34 7.55 11.26
N ARG A 291 32.87 8.78 11.20
CA ARG A 291 34.20 9.06 10.65
C ARG A 291 35.28 8.23 11.34
N ASN A 292 36.20 7.64 10.56
CA ASN A 292 37.29 6.77 11.05
C ASN A 292 36.82 5.54 11.87
N GLY A 293 35.53 5.20 11.86
CA GLY A 293 34.99 4.09 12.64
C GLY A 293 34.29 3.05 11.78
N SER A 294 33.85 1.97 12.43
CA SER A 294 33.12 0.89 11.79
C SER A 294 31.65 0.87 12.20
N CYS A 295 30.78 0.35 11.34
CA CYS A 295 29.45 -0.15 11.66
C CYS A 295 29.37 -1.67 11.47
N GLY A 296 28.40 -2.29 12.14
CA GLY A 296 27.89 -3.62 11.82
C GLY A 296 27.03 -3.63 10.55
N ASP A 297 26.22 -4.67 10.43
CA ASP A 297 25.25 -4.85 9.37
C ASP A 297 24.01 -3.99 9.62
N ILE A 298 23.34 -3.60 8.54
CA ILE A 298 22.13 -2.78 8.58
C ILE A 298 21.02 -3.51 7.84
N THR A 299 19.94 -3.85 8.54
CA THR A 299 18.74 -4.44 7.97
C THR A 299 17.56 -3.49 8.11
N ILE A 300 16.91 -3.17 6.99
CA ILE A 300 15.69 -2.37 6.94
C ILE A 300 14.56 -3.24 6.38
N SER A 301 13.60 -3.56 7.24
CA SER A 301 12.42 -4.36 6.89
C SER A 301 11.16 -3.51 6.70
N GLY A 302 11.13 -2.29 7.25
CA GLY A 302 9.95 -1.43 7.24
C GLY A 302 10.28 0.04 7.54
N GLY A 303 9.23 0.85 7.64
CA GLY A 303 9.31 2.26 8.00
C GLY A 303 9.36 3.22 6.82
N VAL A 304 9.14 4.51 7.11
CA VAL A 304 9.42 5.61 6.19
C VAL A 304 10.71 6.28 6.64
N ILE A 305 11.83 5.94 6.02
CA ILE A 305 13.17 6.33 6.47
C ILE A 305 13.72 7.38 5.51
N THR A 306 14.12 8.52 6.06
CA THR A 306 14.96 9.51 5.37
C THR A 306 16.29 9.59 6.09
N ALA A 307 17.37 9.11 5.46
CA ALA A 307 18.71 9.08 6.02
C ALA A 307 19.63 10.05 5.26
N ASN A 308 20.23 11.00 5.96
CA ASN A 308 21.05 12.06 5.39
C ASN A 308 22.48 11.98 5.95
N GLY A 309 23.45 11.75 5.06
CA GLY A 309 24.87 11.81 5.39
C GLY A 309 25.40 13.23 5.44
N GLY A 310 26.39 13.47 6.30
CA GLY A 310 27.21 14.68 6.24
C GLY A 310 28.19 14.63 5.07
N ALA A 311 28.92 15.72 4.81
CA ALA A 311 29.93 15.77 3.73
C ALA A 311 30.91 14.59 3.81
N GLY A 312 31.03 13.77 2.76
CA GLY A 312 31.86 12.56 2.74
C GLY A 312 31.28 11.33 3.44
N GLY A 313 30.11 11.45 4.09
CA GLY A 313 29.36 10.35 4.70
C GLY A 313 28.12 9.97 3.89
N THR A 314 27.67 8.72 4.04
CA THR A 314 26.53 8.17 3.28
C THR A 314 25.18 8.48 3.94
N GLY A 315 24.07 8.36 3.20
CA GLY A 315 22.77 8.29 3.85
C GLY A 315 22.71 7.06 4.76
N ILE A 316 22.97 5.90 4.17
CA ILE A 316 23.01 4.60 4.84
C ILE A 316 24.33 3.88 4.52
N GLY A 317 25.10 3.52 5.54
CA GLY A 317 26.34 2.78 5.38
C GLY A 317 27.53 3.41 6.10
N SER A 318 28.71 3.46 5.47
CA SER A 318 29.93 3.91 6.16
C SER A 318 30.04 5.44 6.25
N GLY A 319 30.84 5.90 7.20
CA GLY A 319 31.30 7.30 7.30
C GLY A 319 32.50 7.57 6.39
N PHE A 320 33.26 8.61 6.72
CA PHE A 320 34.45 9.08 6.00
C PHE A 320 35.78 8.54 6.58
N ASN A 321 36.82 8.50 5.74
CA ASN A 321 38.21 8.16 6.04
C ASN A 321 38.42 6.76 6.62
N GLN A 322 38.60 5.79 5.74
CA GLN A 322 38.86 4.38 6.08
C GLN A 322 37.75 3.77 6.95
N SER A 323 36.55 4.35 6.91
CA SER A 323 35.39 3.84 7.63
C SER A 323 34.91 2.55 6.98
N LYS A 324 34.33 1.65 7.78
CA LYS A 324 33.85 0.35 7.31
C LYS A 324 32.41 0.14 7.73
N CYS A 325 31.57 -0.40 6.86
CA CYS A 325 30.27 -0.95 7.25
C CYS A 325 30.19 -2.41 6.86
N GLY A 326 29.35 -3.15 7.59
CA GLY A 326 28.93 -4.48 7.20
C GLY A 326 28.00 -4.47 5.99
N ASP A 327 27.21 -5.51 5.87
CA ASP A 327 26.25 -5.68 4.79
C ASP A 327 25.02 -4.79 5.01
N ILE A 328 24.40 -4.35 3.91
CA ILE A 328 23.16 -3.57 3.93
C ILE A 328 22.07 -4.37 3.24
N ILE A 329 20.99 -4.66 3.96
CA ILE A 329 19.83 -5.39 3.46
C ILE A 329 18.60 -4.52 3.59
N ILE A 330 17.94 -4.24 2.46
CA ILE A 330 16.65 -3.55 2.41
C ILE A 330 15.62 -4.50 1.79
N SER A 331 14.67 -4.94 2.60
CA SER A 331 13.60 -5.86 2.21
C SER A 331 12.21 -5.22 2.23
N GLY A 332 12.09 -3.99 2.74
CA GLY A 332 10.82 -3.27 2.82
C GLY A 332 10.98 -1.81 3.22
N GLY A 333 9.86 -1.15 3.48
CA GLY A 333 9.79 0.27 3.83
C GLY A 333 9.86 1.23 2.64
N THR A 334 9.77 2.53 2.93
CA THR A 334 10.07 3.63 2.01
C THR A 334 11.37 4.28 2.47
N VAL A 335 12.46 4.09 1.72
CA VAL A 335 13.81 4.52 2.13
C VAL A 335 14.33 5.57 1.17
N ILE A 336 14.61 6.75 1.69
CA ILE A 336 15.31 7.83 0.99
C ILE A 336 16.68 7.98 1.65
N ALA A 337 17.74 7.70 0.90
CA ALA A 337 19.11 7.75 1.39
C ALA A 337 19.92 8.78 0.60
N ASN A 338 20.28 9.88 1.26
CA ASN A 338 20.99 10.99 0.66
C ASN A 338 22.46 10.98 1.11
N GLY A 339 23.37 10.76 0.17
CA GLY A 339 24.81 10.86 0.40
C GLY A 339 25.25 12.31 0.47
N GLY A 340 26.20 12.61 1.36
CA GLY A 340 26.92 13.88 1.30
C GLY A 340 27.90 13.91 0.13
N VAL A 341 28.49 15.08 -0.13
CA VAL A 341 29.50 15.27 -1.19
C VAL A 341 30.53 14.14 -1.19
N PHE A 342 30.82 13.60 -2.37
CA PHE A 342 31.69 12.45 -2.65
C PHE A 342 31.21 11.06 -2.18
N ALA A 343 30.07 10.95 -1.50
CA ALA A 343 29.56 9.69 -0.96
C ALA A 343 28.35 9.16 -1.74
N ALA A 344 28.16 7.84 -1.68
CA ALA A 344 26.93 7.20 -2.17
C ALA A 344 25.75 7.52 -1.25
N GLY A 345 24.52 7.39 -1.77
CA GLY A 345 23.32 7.39 -0.94
C GLY A 345 23.31 6.18 -0.01
N ILE A 346 23.55 4.99 -0.56
CA ILE A 346 23.65 3.72 0.16
C ILE A 346 25.00 3.07 -0.17
N GLY A 347 25.83 2.81 0.84
CA GLY A 347 27.09 2.07 0.67
C GLY A 347 28.28 2.71 1.37
N SER A 348 29.34 3.06 0.64
CA SER A 348 30.57 3.60 1.23
C SER A 348 30.67 5.12 1.14
N GLY A 349 31.16 5.73 2.22
CA GLY A 349 31.57 7.13 2.26
C GLY A 349 32.89 7.37 1.53
N TYR A 350 33.51 8.53 1.74
CA TYR A 350 34.71 8.98 1.01
C TYR A 350 36.03 8.57 1.70
N ASN A 351 37.13 8.63 0.93
CA ASN A 351 38.53 8.43 1.36
C ASN A 351 38.84 7.03 1.90
N GLU A 352 38.99 6.05 1.00
CA GLU A 352 39.34 4.65 1.31
C GLU A 352 38.34 3.92 2.23
N SER A 353 37.09 4.41 2.28
CA SER A 353 36.01 3.80 3.06
C SER A 353 35.40 2.59 2.34
N LYS A 354 34.75 1.70 3.10
CA LYS A 354 34.26 0.41 2.61
C LYS A 354 32.89 0.07 3.15
N CYS A 355 32.12 -0.65 2.35
CA CYS A 355 30.86 -1.27 2.75
C CYS A 355 30.85 -2.74 2.31
N GLY A 356 30.13 -3.58 3.04
CA GLY A 356 29.86 -4.96 2.63
C GLY A 356 28.96 -5.05 1.39
N ASP A 357 28.31 -6.20 1.24
CA ASP A 357 27.33 -6.43 0.18
C ASP A 357 26.08 -5.57 0.42
N ILE A 358 25.45 -5.15 -0.67
CA ILE A 358 24.22 -4.33 -0.62
C ILE A 358 23.13 -5.09 -1.37
N THR A 359 22.09 -5.50 -0.65
CA THR A 359 20.95 -6.24 -1.19
C THR A 359 19.67 -5.44 -1.02
N ILE A 360 19.03 -5.09 -2.13
CA ILE A 360 17.70 -4.46 -2.14
C ILE A 360 16.73 -5.42 -2.82
N SER A 361 15.77 -5.93 -2.06
CA SER A 361 14.82 -6.96 -2.51
C SER A 361 13.36 -6.56 -2.33
N GLY A 362 13.09 -5.45 -1.66
CA GLY A 362 11.74 -4.95 -1.41
C GLY A 362 11.72 -3.47 -1.04
N GLY A 363 10.51 -2.94 -0.87
CA GLY A 363 10.25 -1.55 -0.50
C GLY A 363 10.26 -0.57 -1.67
N VAL A 364 10.20 0.71 -1.33
CA VAL A 364 10.38 1.85 -2.24
C VAL A 364 11.66 2.53 -1.84
N VAL A 365 12.70 2.45 -2.67
CA VAL A 365 14.04 2.92 -2.32
C VAL A 365 14.49 3.98 -3.31
N THR A 366 14.85 5.15 -2.79
CA THR A 366 15.49 6.24 -3.51
C THR A 366 16.86 6.48 -2.89
N ALA A 367 17.93 6.29 -3.65
CA ALA A 367 19.29 6.59 -3.24
C ALA A 367 19.83 7.75 -4.09
N VAL A 368 20.20 8.84 -3.42
CA VAL A 368 20.74 10.04 -4.06
C VAL A 368 22.22 10.13 -3.70
N LYS A 369 23.07 10.12 -4.74
CA LYS A 369 24.50 10.32 -4.57
C LYS A 369 24.80 11.78 -4.24
N GLY A 370 25.84 12.03 -3.46
CA GLY A 370 26.37 13.38 -3.32
C GLY A 370 27.07 13.86 -4.60
N ASP A 371 27.32 15.16 -4.66
CA ASP A 371 28.14 15.76 -5.71
C ASP A 371 29.49 15.03 -5.83
N ASP A 372 29.99 14.85 -7.05
CA ASP A 372 31.24 14.16 -7.37
C ASP A 372 31.33 12.69 -6.90
N SER A 373 30.24 12.05 -6.50
CA SER A 373 30.17 10.58 -6.32
C SER A 373 29.82 9.90 -7.65
N PRO A 374 30.41 8.73 -7.97
CA PRO A 374 30.13 7.99 -9.20
C PRO A 374 28.78 7.26 -9.16
N TYR A 375 28.30 6.85 -7.98
CA TYR A 375 27.13 5.98 -7.85
C TYR A 375 26.24 6.40 -6.68
N SER A 376 24.93 6.19 -6.83
CA SER A 376 23.94 6.29 -5.75
C SER A 376 23.99 5.11 -4.79
N ILE A 377 24.32 3.92 -5.31
CA ILE A 377 24.48 2.69 -4.52
C ILE A 377 25.85 2.10 -4.78
N GLY A 378 26.53 1.71 -3.70
CA GLY A 378 27.84 1.07 -3.74
C GLY A 378 28.96 1.99 -3.29
N ALA A 379 30.02 2.09 -4.09
CA ALA A 379 31.23 2.82 -3.73
C ALA A 379 31.10 4.33 -3.99
N GLY A 380 31.41 5.15 -2.98
CA GLY A 380 31.66 6.59 -3.15
C GLY A 380 33.00 6.89 -3.85
N SER A 381 33.38 8.17 -3.96
CA SER A 381 34.62 8.62 -4.60
C SER A 381 35.89 8.45 -3.75
N GLY A 382 37.06 8.30 -4.38
CA GLY A 382 38.36 8.27 -3.66
C GLY A 382 38.78 6.88 -3.19
N SER A 383 38.91 5.93 -4.13
CA SER A 383 39.42 4.57 -3.92
C SER A 383 38.61 3.70 -2.93
N ASN A 384 37.31 3.95 -2.82
CA ASN A 384 36.43 3.17 -1.97
C ASN A 384 35.98 1.87 -2.64
N THR A 385 35.49 0.94 -1.82
CA THR A 385 34.94 -0.34 -2.30
C THR A 385 33.64 -0.66 -1.58
N SER A 386 32.63 -1.08 -2.33
CA SER A 386 31.50 -1.84 -1.80
C SER A 386 31.69 -3.32 -2.16
N GLY A 387 31.02 -4.20 -1.42
CA GLY A 387 30.76 -5.56 -1.88
C GLY A 387 29.86 -5.58 -3.14
N THR A 388 29.27 -6.74 -3.40
CA THR A 388 28.33 -6.95 -4.50
C THR A 388 27.07 -6.13 -4.24
N VAL A 389 26.58 -5.44 -5.28
CA VAL A 389 25.28 -4.77 -5.25
C VAL A 389 24.27 -5.63 -5.99
N THR A 390 23.22 -6.05 -5.28
CA THR A 390 22.16 -6.92 -5.79
C THR A 390 20.81 -6.23 -5.64
N ILE A 391 20.13 -5.97 -6.76
CA ILE A 391 18.83 -5.28 -6.78
C ILE A 391 17.82 -6.19 -7.46
N GLY A 392 16.78 -6.61 -6.73
CA GLY A 392 15.78 -7.56 -7.26
C GLY A 392 16.39 -8.87 -7.76
N GLY A 393 17.51 -9.30 -7.17
CA GLY A 393 18.26 -10.50 -7.58
C GLY A 393 19.22 -10.29 -8.77
N LYS A 394 19.35 -9.06 -9.30
CA LYS A 394 20.32 -8.72 -10.36
C LYS A 394 21.60 -8.17 -9.73
N GLU A 395 22.73 -8.86 -9.92
CA GLU A 395 24.04 -8.39 -9.48
C GLU A 395 24.59 -7.27 -10.39
N GLY A 396 25.38 -6.37 -9.81
CA GLY A 396 26.15 -5.37 -10.56
C GLY A 396 25.40 -4.06 -10.83
N ALA A 397 24.23 -3.85 -10.24
CA ALA A 397 23.44 -2.63 -10.40
C ALA A 397 24.08 -1.45 -9.64
N LYS A 398 25.02 -0.76 -10.29
CA LYS A 398 25.57 0.51 -9.83
C LYS A 398 24.98 1.63 -10.68
N GLU A 399 24.11 2.42 -10.08
CA GLU A 399 23.29 3.39 -10.81
C GLU A 399 23.59 4.82 -10.36
N GLU A 400 23.55 5.75 -11.30
CA GLU A 400 23.49 7.18 -11.01
C GLU A 400 22.04 7.57 -10.73
N ASN A 401 21.76 8.21 -9.60
CA ASN A 401 20.41 8.65 -9.20
C ASN A 401 19.38 7.51 -9.24
N PHE A 402 19.54 6.56 -8.33
CA PHE A 402 18.74 5.35 -8.25
C PHE A 402 17.39 5.58 -7.55
N ALA A 403 16.29 5.15 -8.18
CA ALA A 403 15.03 4.92 -7.48
C ALA A 403 14.28 3.69 -8.02
N ILE A 404 13.80 2.85 -7.11
CA ILE A 404 13.04 1.65 -7.44
C ILE A 404 11.85 1.48 -6.48
N ALA A 405 10.75 0.95 -6.99
CA ALA A 405 9.67 0.43 -6.16
C ALA A 405 9.42 -1.04 -6.48
N PHE A 406 9.57 -1.88 -5.45
CA PHE A 406 9.09 -3.26 -5.46
C PHE A 406 7.60 -3.23 -5.13
N LEU A 407 6.77 -3.34 -6.17
CA LEU A 407 5.32 -3.21 -6.08
C LEU A 407 4.69 -4.18 -5.07
N GLY A 408 5.29 -5.36 -4.90
CA GLY A 408 4.85 -6.37 -3.91
C GLY A 408 4.98 -5.95 -2.45
N SER A 409 5.74 -4.89 -2.16
CA SER A 409 5.91 -4.33 -0.82
C SER A 409 4.95 -3.18 -0.51
N LEU A 410 4.12 -2.75 -1.48
CA LEU A 410 3.21 -1.63 -1.28
C LEU A 410 2.01 -1.99 -0.41
N THR A 411 1.76 -1.18 0.61
CA THR A 411 0.57 -1.25 1.49
C THR A 411 -0.48 -0.19 1.18
N LYS A 412 -0.17 0.72 0.25
CA LYS A 412 -1.02 1.82 -0.21
C LYS A 412 -0.61 2.23 -1.64
N ASP A 413 -1.44 3.07 -2.26
CA ASP A 413 -1.12 3.68 -3.55
C ASP A 413 0.21 4.44 -3.49
N LEU A 414 0.98 4.34 -4.57
CA LEU A 414 2.31 4.93 -4.69
C LEU A 414 2.23 6.27 -5.44
N SER A 415 2.80 7.32 -4.85
CA SER A 415 3.09 8.57 -5.55
C SER A 415 4.56 8.61 -5.97
N VAL A 416 4.81 8.76 -7.26
CA VAL A 416 6.15 8.84 -7.86
C VAL A 416 6.51 10.30 -8.08
N GLU A 417 7.45 10.79 -7.27
CA GLU A 417 7.91 12.19 -7.26
C GLU A 417 9.32 12.36 -7.88
N THR A 418 9.95 11.27 -8.27
CA THR A 418 11.27 11.19 -8.92
C THR A 418 11.21 10.17 -10.05
N ASP A 419 12.16 10.23 -10.98
CA ASP A 419 12.28 9.17 -11.98
C ASP A 419 12.53 7.83 -11.28
N MET A 420 11.79 6.78 -11.66
CA MET A 420 11.72 5.55 -10.87
C MET A 420 11.47 4.30 -11.71
N THR A 421 12.10 3.20 -11.33
CA THR A 421 11.79 1.86 -11.88
C THR A 421 10.74 1.16 -11.03
N LEU A 422 9.73 0.56 -11.65
CA LEU A 422 8.72 -0.28 -11.00
C LEU A 422 8.95 -1.75 -11.38
N THR A 423 8.91 -2.63 -10.38
CA THR A 423 9.04 -4.07 -10.58
C THR A 423 8.16 -4.86 -9.62
N GLY A 424 7.77 -6.08 -9.99
CA GLY A 424 6.92 -6.94 -9.17
C GLY A 424 5.43 -6.66 -9.37
N THR A 425 4.60 -7.11 -8.42
CA THR A 425 3.13 -7.10 -8.58
C THR A 425 2.42 -6.39 -7.44
N THR A 426 1.38 -5.62 -7.73
CA THR A 426 0.53 -4.97 -6.72
C THR A 426 -0.93 -4.85 -7.15
N SER A 427 -1.81 -4.63 -6.18
CA SER A 427 -3.19 -4.18 -6.40
C SER A 427 -3.39 -2.69 -6.18
N HIS A 428 -2.35 -1.98 -5.74
CA HIS A 428 -2.37 -0.55 -5.47
C HIS A 428 -2.10 0.26 -6.75
N SER A 429 -2.69 1.43 -6.83
CA SER A 429 -2.51 2.33 -7.97
C SER A 429 -1.19 3.08 -7.86
N VAL A 430 -0.66 3.54 -9.00
CA VAL A 430 0.51 4.41 -9.07
C VAL A 430 0.11 5.75 -9.66
N THR A 431 0.55 6.83 -9.04
CA THR A 431 0.38 8.20 -9.52
C THR A 431 1.73 8.81 -9.83
N ILE A 432 1.88 9.42 -11.00
CA ILE A 432 3.15 9.99 -11.49
C ILE A 432 3.03 11.50 -11.52
N ALA A 433 3.96 12.20 -10.85
CA ALA A 433 4.04 13.65 -10.86
C ALA A 433 4.43 14.21 -12.25
N ASP A 434 4.18 15.50 -12.47
CA ASP A 434 4.52 16.21 -13.71
C ASP A 434 6.03 16.16 -14.00
N GLY A 435 6.38 15.87 -15.25
CA GLY A 435 7.74 15.80 -15.78
C GLY A 435 8.54 14.56 -15.38
N LYS A 436 7.91 13.50 -14.85
CA LYS A 436 8.62 12.30 -14.36
C LYS A 436 8.61 11.14 -15.36
N THR A 437 9.69 10.35 -15.29
CA THR A 437 9.88 9.13 -16.07
C THR A 437 9.72 7.90 -15.18
N VAL A 438 8.89 6.95 -15.61
CA VAL A 438 8.72 5.66 -14.95
C VAL A 438 9.12 4.54 -15.88
N THR A 439 10.09 3.73 -15.45
CA THR A 439 10.50 2.52 -16.15
C THR A 439 9.72 1.33 -15.60
N LEU A 440 9.04 0.58 -16.46
CA LEU A 440 8.37 -0.67 -16.11
C LEU A 440 9.32 -1.84 -16.44
N ASP A 441 9.78 -2.56 -15.42
CA ASP A 441 10.67 -3.73 -15.53
C ASP A 441 10.05 -4.94 -14.82
N GLY A 442 9.08 -5.57 -15.48
CA GLY A 442 8.32 -6.69 -14.92
C GLY A 442 7.25 -6.22 -13.93
N ALA A 443 6.67 -5.04 -14.17
CA ALA A 443 5.65 -4.44 -13.33
C ALA A 443 4.24 -4.97 -13.67
N SER A 444 3.50 -5.44 -12.67
CA SER A 444 2.12 -5.88 -12.81
C SER A 444 1.21 -5.17 -11.80
N ILE A 445 0.28 -4.36 -12.27
CA ILE A 445 -0.67 -3.62 -11.43
C ILE A 445 -2.07 -4.14 -11.75
N SER A 446 -2.75 -4.74 -10.77
CA SER A 446 -4.12 -5.20 -10.92
C SER A 446 -5.06 -4.62 -9.88
N ASN A 447 -5.72 -3.52 -10.24
CA ASN A 447 -6.67 -2.82 -9.38
C ASN A 447 -8.11 -2.97 -9.88
N ASN A 448 -8.88 -3.81 -9.17
CA ASN A 448 -10.25 -4.16 -9.53
C ASN A 448 -11.32 -3.28 -8.84
N ALA A 449 -10.91 -2.26 -8.08
CA ALA A 449 -11.86 -1.29 -7.53
C ALA A 449 -12.57 -0.51 -8.65
N SER A 450 -13.80 -0.06 -8.39
CA SER A 450 -14.57 0.72 -9.39
C SER A 450 -13.80 1.95 -9.84
N ASP A 451 -13.73 2.16 -11.15
CA ASP A 451 -13.08 3.33 -11.76
C ASP A 451 -11.61 3.51 -11.38
N ALA A 452 -10.97 2.45 -10.88
CA ALA A 452 -9.58 2.45 -10.50
C ALA A 452 -8.64 2.51 -11.69
N PHE A 453 -7.43 2.97 -11.46
CA PHE A 453 -6.38 3.09 -12.47
C PHE A 453 -5.16 2.28 -12.05
N GLY A 454 -4.36 1.91 -13.05
CA GLY A 454 -3.10 1.22 -12.82
C GLY A 454 -2.04 2.28 -12.56
N ILE A 455 -1.88 3.14 -13.57
CA ILE A 455 -1.00 4.30 -13.54
C ILE A 455 -1.80 5.55 -13.91
N ARG A 456 -1.63 6.63 -13.15
CA ARG A 456 -2.20 7.95 -13.44
C ARG A 456 -1.12 9.01 -13.53
N CYS A 457 -1.00 9.66 -14.67
CA CYS A 457 -0.13 10.82 -14.85
C CYS A 457 -0.85 12.08 -14.35
N LEU A 458 -0.19 12.94 -13.57
CA LEU A 458 -0.73 14.24 -13.16
C LEU A 458 -0.34 15.38 -14.11
N GLY A 459 0.61 15.12 -15.00
CA GLY A 459 1.15 16.07 -15.95
C GLY A 459 1.81 15.37 -17.14
N ASP A 460 2.83 16.00 -17.70
CA ASP A 460 3.70 15.39 -18.70
C ASP A 460 4.42 14.21 -18.04
N ALA A 461 4.41 13.04 -18.66
CA ALA A 461 5.01 11.84 -18.09
C ALA A 461 5.50 10.90 -19.16
N THR A 462 6.61 10.20 -18.86
CA THR A 462 7.18 9.20 -19.76
C THR A 462 7.11 7.82 -19.11
N ILE A 463 6.57 6.84 -19.83
CA ILE A 463 6.60 5.43 -19.47
C ILE A 463 7.62 4.73 -20.36
N VAL A 464 8.67 4.17 -19.77
CA VAL A 464 9.69 3.38 -20.48
C VAL A 464 9.44 1.90 -20.23
N LEU A 465 9.28 1.12 -21.29
CA LEU A 465 9.17 -0.34 -21.23
C LEU A 465 10.56 -0.95 -21.33
N ALA A 466 11.09 -1.46 -20.20
CA ALA A 466 12.44 -2.03 -20.16
C ALA A 466 12.58 -3.20 -21.13
N ASP A 467 13.74 -3.33 -21.77
CA ASP A 467 13.95 -4.38 -22.78
C ASP A 467 13.78 -5.79 -22.20
N GLY A 468 13.06 -6.63 -22.93
CA GLY A 468 12.72 -7.99 -22.52
C GLY A 468 11.77 -8.10 -21.33
N SER A 469 11.23 -6.99 -20.81
CA SER A 469 10.30 -7.01 -19.69
C SER A 469 8.84 -7.21 -20.14
N ASP A 470 8.06 -7.92 -19.32
CA ASP A 470 6.62 -8.10 -19.48
C ASP A 470 5.88 -7.29 -18.41
N ASN A 471 5.15 -6.26 -18.83
CA ASN A 471 4.43 -5.37 -17.93
C ASN A 471 2.92 -5.49 -18.16
N THR A 472 2.14 -5.39 -17.08
CA THR A 472 0.68 -5.51 -17.14
C THR A 472 0.01 -4.46 -16.28
N LEU A 473 -0.95 -3.75 -16.86
CA LEU A 473 -1.88 -2.87 -16.15
C LEU A 473 -3.28 -3.45 -16.39
N ASN A 474 -3.87 -4.07 -15.38
CA ASN A 474 -5.15 -4.77 -15.48
C ASN A 474 -6.16 -4.25 -14.47
N THR A 475 -7.01 -3.35 -14.90
CA THR A 475 -7.86 -2.57 -14.00
C THR A 475 -9.33 -2.66 -14.36
N LYS A 476 -10.20 -2.31 -13.42
CA LYS A 476 -11.61 -2.09 -13.75
C LYS A 476 -11.82 -0.71 -14.39
N GLY A 477 -11.11 0.34 -13.99
CA GLY A 477 -11.10 1.61 -14.70
C GLY A 477 -10.00 1.70 -15.76
N THR A 478 -9.56 2.92 -16.07
CA THR A 478 -8.51 3.19 -17.07
C THR A 478 -7.16 2.65 -16.63
N ALA A 479 -6.52 1.79 -17.42
CA ALA A 479 -5.27 1.15 -17.03
C ALA A 479 -4.09 2.13 -16.94
N LEU A 480 -3.92 2.99 -17.95
CA LEU A 480 -2.91 4.05 -18.01
C LEU A 480 -3.58 5.39 -18.35
N TRP A 481 -3.62 6.30 -17.39
CA TRP A 481 -4.29 7.59 -17.54
C TRP A 481 -3.33 8.68 -18.04
N ALA A 482 -3.63 9.29 -19.19
CA ALA A 482 -2.73 10.10 -20.03
C ALA A 482 -2.50 11.55 -19.55
N GLY A 483 -2.86 11.88 -18.31
CA GLY A 483 -2.70 13.23 -17.81
C GLY A 483 -3.87 14.16 -18.16
N PRO A 484 -3.91 15.36 -17.57
CA PRO A 484 -4.92 16.37 -17.86
C PRO A 484 -4.71 17.04 -19.23
N SER A 485 -5.73 17.74 -19.72
CA SER A 485 -5.68 18.52 -20.96
C SER A 485 -4.41 19.37 -21.09
N GLY A 486 -3.78 19.33 -22.28
CA GLY A 486 -2.58 20.10 -22.59
C GLY A 486 -1.27 19.49 -22.11
N LYS A 487 -1.32 18.32 -21.47
CA LYS A 487 -0.17 17.51 -21.07
C LYS A 487 0.02 16.32 -22.00
N THR A 488 1.17 15.67 -21.93
CA THR A 488 1.51 14.54 -22.81
C THR A 488 1.98 13.33 -22.02
N LEU A 489 1.30 12.21 -22.24
CA LEU A 489 1.82 10.88 -21.92
C LEU A 489 2.67 10.38 -23.08
N THR A 490 3.94 10.09 -22.83
CA THR A 490 4.85 9.46 -23.78
C THR A 490 5.12 8.02 -23.37
N ILE A 491 5.00 7.07 -24.29
CA ILE A 491 5.36 5.67 -24.10
C ILE A 491 6.55 5.34 -25.00
N GLU A 492 7.62 4.82 -24.39
CA GLU A 492 8.86 4.46 -25.05
C GLU A 492 9.24 3.01 -24.74
N GLY A 493 10.05 2.42 -25.60
CA GLY A 493 10.54 1.06 -25.43
C GLY A 493 10.97 0.47 -26.76
N ASN A 494 11.69 -0.63 -26.70
CA ASN A 494 12.05 -1.41 -27.88
C ASN A 494 11.39 -2.79 -27.80
N THR A 495 11.96 -3.70 -27.03
CA THR A 495 11.41 -5.07 -26.86
C THR A 495 10.52 -5.24 -25.64
N GLY A 496 10.50 -4.25 -24.74
CA GLY A 496 9.62 -4.25 -23.57
C GLY A 496 8.14 -4.26 -23.94
N LYS A 497 7.36 -5.06 -23.22
CA LYS A 497 5.94 -5.27 -23.46
C LYS A 497 5.07 -4.59 -22.41
N LEU A 498 3.95 -3.99 -22.85
CA LEU A 498 2.88 -3.49 -22.01
C LEU A 498 1.54 -4.12 -22.42
N VAL A 499 0.89 -4.80 -21.48
CA VAL A 499 -0.50 -5.24 -21.60
C VAL A 499 -1.38 -4.32 -20.77
N ALA A 500 -2.11 -3.40 -21.40
CA ALA A 500 -3.03 -2.48 -20.76
C ALA A 500 -4.48 -2.91 -20.97
N LYS A 501 -5.23 -3.15 -19.89
CA LYS A 501 -6.60 -3.68 -19.92
C LYS A 501 -7.52 -2.88 -19.01
N ALA A 502 -8.55 -2.31 -19.61
CA ALA A 502 -9.70 -1.76 -18.89
C ALA A 502 -10.87 -2.75 -18.97
N ASN A 503 -11.26 -3.31 -17.82
CA ASN A 503 -12.30 -4.34 -17.75
C ASN A 503 -13.70 -3.78 -17.43
N GLY A 504 -13.78 -2.55 -16.93
CA GLY A 504 -15.04 -1.88 -16.69
C GLY A 504 -15.55 -1.17 -17.93
N ASP A 505 -16.87 -1.05 -18.01
CA ASP A 505 -17.52 -0.33 -19.09
C ASP A 505 -17.05 1.13 -19.11
N MET A 506 -17.06 1.72 -20.29
CA MET A 506 -16.78 3.12 -20.59
C MET A 506 -15.32 3.58 -20.41
N HIS A 507 -14.44 2.72 -19.87
CA HIS A 507 -13.03 3.02 -19.66
C HIS A 507 -12.16 2.60 -20.84
N CYS A 508 -11.09 3.34 -21.07
CA CYS A 508 -10.07 2.99 -22.05
C CYS A 508 -8.86 2.30 -21.42
N ALA A 509 -8.09 1.53 -22.18
CA ALA A 509 -6.84 0.98 -21.66
C ALA A 509 -5.77 2.07 -21.49
N ILE A 510 -5.52 2.87 -22.53
CA ILE A 510 -4.56 3.99 -22.50
C ILE A 510 -5.29 5.27 -22.89
N GLY A 511 -5.36 6.24 -21.98
CA GLY A 511 -6.07 7.51 -22.21
C GLY A 511 -6.79 8.03 -20.97
N GLY A 512 -8.11 8.15 -20.98
CA GLY A 512 -8.88 8.40 -19.76
C GLY A 512 -10.39 8.54 -19.96
N TYR A 513 -11.08 8.85 -18.86
CA TYR A 513 -12.54 8.85 -18.74
C TYR A 513 -13.03 10.04 -17.89
N GLY A 514 -14.23 10.55 -18.19
CA GLY A 514 -14.94 11.61 -17.46
C GLY A 514 -14.23 12.97 -17.31
N SER A 515 -13.15 13.25 -18.03
CA SER A 515 -12.36 14.49 -17.90
C SER A 515 -11.66 14.84 -19.22
N LEU A 516 -11.18 16.08 -19.37
CA LEU A 516 -10.29 16.41 -20.48
C LEU A 516 -8.91 15.81 -20.22
N ILE A 517 -8.45 14.97 -21.13
CA ILE A 517 -7.17 14.26 -21.01
C ILE A 517 -6.14 14.79 -22.02
N GLY A 518 -4.87 14.54 -21.70
CA GLY A 518 -3.72 14.96 -22.49
C GLY A 518 -3.58 14.25 -23.82
N ASN A 519 -2.47 14.55 -24.49
CA ASN A 519 -2.01 13.86 -25.68
C ASN A 519 -1.41 12.50 -25.32
N ILE A 520 -1.48 11.57 -26.26
CA ILE A 520 -0.86 10.25 -26.16
C ILE A 520 0.19 10.14 -27.27
N VAL A 521 1.45 9.91 -26.90
CA VAL A 521 2.55 9.70 -27.83
C VAL A 521 3.15 8.32 -27.60
N ILE A 522 3.24 7.51 -28.66
CA ILE A 522 3.84 6.18 -28.61
C ILE A 522 5.03 6.15 -29.55
N ASN A 523 6.25 6.10 -28.97
CA ASN A 523 7.50 6.07 -29.71
C ASN A 523 7.96 4.64 -30.03
N GLY A 524 7.57 3.65 -29.22
CA GLY A 524 8.00 2.25 -29.40
C GLY A 524 7.42 1.28 -28.37
N GLY A 525 7.97 0.07 -28.34
CA GLY A 525 7.57 -1.03 -27.47
C GLY A 525 6.56 -1.98 -28.10
N VAL A 526 6.25 -3.07 -27.37
CA VAL A 526 5.18 -4.02 -27.73
C VAL A 526 3.97 -3.70 -26.87
N ILE A 527 2.89 -3.18 -27.45
CA ILE A 527 1.73 -2.69 -26.70
C ILE A 527 0.49 -3.50 -27.06
N GLU A 528 -0.14 -4.11 -26.07
CA GLU A 528 -1.45 -4.71 -26.20
C GLU A 528 -2.47 -3.93 -25.35
N ALA A 529 -3.32 -3.15 -26.01
CA ALA A 529 -4.34 -2.34 -25.38
C ALA A 529 -5.73 -2.95 -25.59
N TYR A 530 -6.50 -3.07 -24.51
CA TYR A 530 -7.87 -3.61 -24.52
C TYR A 530 -8.81 -2.65 -23.79
N GLY A 531 -9.64 -1.94 -24.54
CA GLY A 531 -10.65 -1.03 -23.99
C GLY A 531 -11.84 -1.78 -23.40
N GLY A 532 -12.54 -1.15 -22.45
CA GLY A 532 -13.82 -1.63 -21.97
C GLY A 532 -14.93 -1.44 -23.00
N GLN A 533 -16.16 -1.90 -22.69
CA GLN A 533 -17.32 -1.58 -23.53
C GLN A 533 -17.45 -0.07 -23.71
N MET A 534 -17.78 0.42 -24.90
CA MET A 534 -17.94 1.86 -25.19
C MET A 534 -16.68 2.73 -25.01
N GLY A 535 -15.57 2.20 -24.51
CA GLY A 535 -14.29 2.90 -24.37
C GLY A 535 -13.32 2.56 -25.50
N ALA A 536 -12.41 3.48 -25.83
CA ALA A 536 -11.33 3.18 -26.77
C ALA A 536 -10.28 2.24 -26.13
N ALA A 537 -9.55 1.44 -26.91
CA ALA A 537 -8.36 0.79 -26.37
C ALA A 537 -7.25 1.84 -26.12
N ILE A 538 -7.01 2.71 -27.09
CA ILE A 538 -6.11 3.87 -27.00
C ILE A 538 -6.90 5.12 -27.39
N GLY A 539 -7.02 6.09 -26.48
CA GLY A 539 -7.75 7.34 -26.68
C GLY A 539 -8.81 7.60 -25.62
N SER A 540 -9.99 8.05 -26.02
CA SER A 540 -11.03 8.47 -25.06
C SER A 540 -11.89 7.31 -24.58
N GLY A 541 -12.21 7.30 -23.29
CA GLY A 541 -13.34 6.58 -22.72
C GLY A 541 -14.68 7.26 -23.07
N HIS A 542 -15.61 7.30 -22.11
CA HIS A 542 -16.92 7.94 -22.25
C HIS A 542 -16.97 9.38 -21.71
N ASP A 543 -17.80 10.23 -22.32
CA ASP A 543 -18.03 11.64 -21.96
C ASP A 543 -16.69 12.38 -21.68
N THR A 544 -15.75 12.27 -22.62
CA THR A 544 -14.37 12.77 -22.47
C THR A 544 -13.85 13.41 -23.74
N ILE A 545 -12.85 14.27 -23.59
CA ILE A 545 -12.09 14.84 -24.69
C ILE A 545 -10.63 14.43 -24.51
N CYS A 546 -10.11 13.65 -25.47
CA CYS A 546 -8.69 13.34 -25.60
C CYS A 546 -8.01 14.34 -26.50
N GLY A 547 -6.76 14.67 -26.16
CA GLY A 547 -5.84 15.35 -27.05
C GLY A 547 -5.47 14.50 -28.27
N ASP A 548 -4.34 14.86 -28.88
CA ASP A 548 -3.85 14.16 -30.07
C ASP A 548 -3.31 12.77 -29.70
N ILE A 549 -3.47 11.82 -30.62
CA ILE A 549 -2.92 10.47 -30.52
C ILE A 549 -1.87 10.32 -31.61
N THR A 550 -0.60 10.21 -31.22
CA THR A 550 0.53 10.14 -32.16
C THR A 550 1.30 8.85 -31.98
N ILE A 551 1.48 8.10 -33.05
CA ILE A 551 2.21 6.83 -33.08
C ILE A 551 3.40 6.97 -34.02
N HIS A 552 4.60 6.98 -33.43
CA HIS A 552 5.88 7.05 -34.14
C HIS A 552 6.56 5.70 -34.32
N GLY A 553 6.12 4.64 -33.62
CA GLY A 553 6.72 3.31 -33.70
C GLY A 553 6.05 2.29 -32.79
N GLY A 554 6.63 1.10 -32.71
CA GLY A 554 6.17 -0.02 -31.86
C GLY A 554 5.42 -1.13 -32.61
N ASP A 555 5.18 -2.25 -31.92
CA ASP A 555 4.25 -3.31 -32.32
C ASP A 555 2.99 -3.21 -31.46
N ILE A 556 1.92 -2.66 -32.02
CA ILE A 556 0.73 -2.24 -31.30
C ILE A 556 -0.46 -3.10 -31.71
N THR A 557 -1.07 -3.77 -30.74
CA THR A 557 -2.37 -4.41 -30.87
C THR A 557 -3.39 -3.68 -30.01
N ALA A 558 -4.35 -3.02 -30.64
CA ALA A 558 -5.42 -2.30 -29.96
C ALA A 558 -6.77 -2.95 -30.27
N LYS A 559 -7.57 -3.23 -29.23
CA LYS A 559 -8.88 -3.88 -29.37
C LYS A 559 -9.96 -3.21 -28.53
N GLY A 560 -11.04 -2.80 -29.18
CA GLY A 560 -12.25 -2.36 -28.51
C GLY A 560 -13.20 -3.53 -28.22
N GLN A 561 -14.01 -3.39 -27.18
CA GLN A 561 -15.15 -4.28 -26.91
C GLN A 561 -16.42 -3.73 -27.56
N PHE A 562 -17.61 -4.21 -27.18
CA PHE A 562 -18.89 -3.71 -27.70
C PHE A 562 -18.95 -2.17 -27.71
N ASN A 563 -19.18 -1.56 -28.87
CA ASN A 563 -19.13 -0.12 -29.14
C ASN A 563 -17.81 0.60 -28.76
N GLY A 564 -16.74 -0.15 -28.48
CA GLY A 564 -15.41 0.38 -28.18
C GLY A 564 -14.55 0.45 -29.44
N VAL A 565 -13.86 1.57 -29.61
CA VAL A 565 -12.90 1.80 -30.71
C VAL A 565 -11.57 1.13 -30.34
N ALA A 566 -10.79 0.68 -31.31
CA ALA A 566 -9.40 0.34 -31.00
C ALA A 566 -8.56 1.59 -30.74
N ILE A 567 -8.47 2.52 -31.69
CA ILE A 567 -7.72 3.79 -31.53
C ILE A 567 -8.63 4.98 -31.86
N GLY A 568 -8.90 5.84 -30.89
CA GLY A 568 -9.68 7.07 -31.08
C GLY A 568 -10.71 7.34 -29.99
N SER A 569 -11.94 7.65 -30.38
CA SER A 569 -12.99 8.15 -29.48
C SER A 569 -14.00 7.10 -29.07
N GLY A 570 -14.04 6.79 -27.77
CA GLY A 570 -15.16 6.11 -27.13
C GLY A 570 -16.48 6.90 -27.19
N PHE A 571 -17.50 6.36 -26.53
CA PHE A 571 -18.88 6.80 -26.66
C PHE A 571 -19.11 8.20 -26.09
N ARG A 572 -19.77 9.08 -26.85
CA ARG A 572 -20.01 10.48 -26.48
C ARG A 572 -18.72 11.25 -26.16
N SER A 573 -17.63 10.90 -26.83
CA SER A 573 -16.31 11.49 -26.59
C SER A 573 -15.68 12.06 -27.86
N THR A 574 -14.68 12.90 -27.66
CA THR A 574 -13.88 13.50 -28.73
C THR A 574 -12.42 13.07 -28.62
N CYS A 575 -11.74 12.90 -29.76
CA CYS A 575 -10.28 12.83 -29.86
C CYS A 575 -9.79 13.99 -30.72
N GLY A 576 -8.56 14.42 -30.46
CA GLY A 576 -7.81 15.29 -31.35
C GLY A 576 -7.46 14.59 -32.66
N ILE A 577 -6.32 14.94 -33.24
CA ILE A 577 -5.81 14.32 -34.47
C ILE A 577 -5.20 12.96 -34.12
N ILE A 578 -5.50 11.95 -34.92
CA ILE A 578 -4.81 10.66 -34.89
C ILE A 578 -3.73 10.69 -35.96
N THR A 579 -2.47 10.56 -35.57
CA THR A 579 -1.32 10.55 -36.49
C THR A 579 -0.53 9.24 -36.34
N VAL A 580 -0.31 8.55 -37.45
CA VAL A 580 0.54 7.35 -37.54
C VAL A 580 1.66 7.62 -38.52
N THR A 581 2.92 7.60 -38.06
CA THR A 581 4.09 7.85 -38.92
C THR A 581 4.95 6.62 -39.14
N ALA A 582 4.93 5.65 -38.23
CA ALA A 582 5.58 4.34 -38.40
C ALA A 582 5.00 3.30 -37.40
N GLY A 583 5.64 2.13 -37.33
CA GLY A 583 5.26 1.02 -36.45
C GLY A 583 4.45 -0.05 -37.18
N LYS A 584 4.17 -1.14 -36.46
CA LYS A 584 3.28 -2.21 -36.88
C LYS A 584 2.03 -2.14 -36.02
N ILE A 585 0.88 -1.88 -36.64
CA ILE A 585 -0.35 -1.55 -35.93
C ILE A 585 -1.45 -2.51 -36.36
N LYS A 586 -2.05 -3.17 -35.38
CA LYS A 586 -3.27 -3.96 -35.53
C LYS A 586 -4.37 -3.37 -34.68
N ALA A 587 -5.33 -2.69 -35.31
CA ALA A 587 -6.46 -2.06 -34.64
C ALA A 587 -7.76 -2.79 -34.99
N THR A 588 -8.50 -3.24 -33.97
CA THR A 588 -9.79 -3.94 -34.16
C THR A 588 -10.88 -3.28 -33.33
N GLY A 589 -11.82 -2.62 -34.01
CA GLY A 589 -13.02 -2.09 -33.39
C GLY A 589 -13.91 -3.23 -32.91
N GLY A 590 -14.54 -3.07 -31.76
CA GLY A 590 -15.56 -4.03 -31.36
C GLY A 590 -16.88 -3.80 -32.11
N PRO A 591 -17.88 -4.69 -31.96
CA PRO A 591 -19.14 -4.59 -32.68
C PRO A 591 -19.75 -3.19 -32.56
N GLY A 592 -20.12 -2.58 -33.69
CA GLY A 592 -20.65 -1.23 -33.75
C GLY A 592 -19.61 -0.09 -33.72
N ALA A 593 -18.31 -0.34 -33.65
CA ALA A 593 -17.29 0.72 -33.61
C ALA A 593 -16.19 0.55 -34.67
N THR A 594 -15.50 1.64 -35.03
CA THR A 594 -14.39 1.57 -35.99
C THR A 594 -13.12 1.02 -35.35
N GLY A 595 -12.18 0.58 -36.19
CA GLY A 595 -10.83 0.24 -35.73
C GLY A 595 -10.04 1.50 -35.38
N ILE A 596 -10.00 2.48 -36.29
CA ILE A 596 -9.41 3.80 -36.04
C ILE A 596 -10.48 4.87 -36.30
N GLY A 597 -10.76 5.71 -35.30
CA GLY A 597 -11.70 6.83 -35.42
C GLY A 597 -12.70 6.88 -34.27
N THR A 598 -13.99 6.63 -34.52
CA THR A 598 -15.05 6.87 -33.51
C THR A 598 -15.94 5.67 -33.24
N SER A 599 -16.49 5.65 -32.02
CA SER A 599 -17.63 4.83 -31.63
C SER A 599 -18.95 5.47 -32.10
N PRO A 600 -20.10 4.76 -32.02
CA PRO A 600 -21.41 5.35 -32.33
C PRO A 600 -21.77 6.53 -31.42
N GLY A 601 -22.61 7.42 -31.93
CA GLY A 601 -23.34 8.41 -31.14
C GLY A 601 -24.70 7.87 -30.64
N TYR A 602 -25.34 8.62 -29.73
CA TYR A 602 -26.64 8.24 -29.16
C TYR A 602 -27.83 8.67 -30.04
N SER A 603 -27.76 9.85 -30.67
CA SER A 603 -28.78 10.36 -31.58
C SER A 603 -28.24 11.51 -32.44
N GLU A 604 -28.93 11.87 -33.51
CA GLU A 604 -28.56 13.01 -34.39
C GLU A 604 -28.52 14.39 -33.69
N SER A 605 -29.03 14.52 -32.46
CA SER A 605 -29.32 15.82 -31.81
C SER A 605 -28.60 16.10 -30.49
N THR A 606 -27.98 15.12 -29.81
CA THR A 606 -27.25 15.36 -28.56
C THR A 606 -26.15 14.31 -28.30
N GLY A 607 -24.89 14.78 -28.14
CA GLY A 607 -23.77 13.98 -27.65
C GLY A 607 -23.13 13.04 -28.67
N ASN A 608 -22.61 13.57 -29.78
CA ASN A 608 -21.96 12.75 -30.81
C ASN A 608 -20.52 12.44 -30.44
N SER A 609 -20.08 11.23 -30.78
CA SER A 609 -18.67 10.86 -30.76
C SER A 609 -17.97 11.54 -31.94
N CYS A 610 -16.84 12.20 -31.67
CA CYS A 610 -16.10 12.96 -32.68
C CYS A 610 -14.64 12.53 -32.72
N CYS A 611 -13.99 12.64 -33.86
CA CYS A 611 -12.53 12.68 -33.90
C CYS A 611 -12.04 13.78 -34.83
N GLY A 612 -10.85 14.29 -34.55
CA GLY A 612 -10.10 15.14 -35.47
C GLY A 612 -9.71 14.41 -36.75
N GLY A 613 -8.70 14.95 -37.44
CA GLY A 613 -8.19 14.32 -38.65
C GLY A 613 -7.53 12.97 -38.35
N ILE A 614 -7.62 12.04 -39.29
CA ILE A 614 -6.89 10.77 -39.23
C ILE A 614 -5.80 10.82 -40.30
N THR A 615 -4.54 10.82 -39.89
CA THR A 615 -3.39 10.94 -40.79
C THR A 615 -2.47 9.72 -40.64
N ILE A 616 -2.26 9.01 -41.74
CA ILE A 616 -1.32 7.88 -41.82
C ILE A 616 -0.27 8.21 -42.87
N THR A 617 0.98 8.40 -42.46
CA THR A 617 2.10 8.73 -43.35
C THR A 617 3.16 7.62 -43.45
N GLY A 618 3.03 6.56 -42.66
CA GLY A 618 3.94 5.41 -42.68
C GLY A 618 3.50 4.29 -41.75
N GLY A 619 4.30 3.21 -41.71
CA GLY A 619 4.03 2.00 -40.91
C GLY A 619 3.38 0.87 -41.70
N ASP A 620 3.16 -0.26 -41.01
CA ASP A 620 2.40 -1.42 -41.46
C ASP A 620 1.09 -1.49 -40.65
N VAL A 621 -0.02 -1.09 -41.26
CA VAL A 621 -1.28 -0.79 -40.56
C VAL A 621 -2.41 -1.71 -41.00
N GLU A 622 -2.83 -2.61 -40.13
CA GLU A 622 -3.97 -3.51 -40.31
C GLU A 622 -5.15 -3.05 -39.44
N VAL A 623 -6.27 -2.69 -40.07
CA VAL A 623 -7.43 -2.13 -39.35
C VAL A 623 -8.69 -2.92 -39.67
N HIS A 624 -9.44 -3.28 -38.65
CA HIS A 624 -10.71 -3.99 -38.73
C HIS A 624 -11.81 -3.16 -38.09
N GLY A 625 -12.86 -2.84 -38.85
CA GLY A 625 -14.09 -2.27 -38.34
C GLY A 625 -14.95 -3.35 -37.66
N GLY A 626 -15.69 -2.95 -36.63
CA GLY A 626 -16.74 -3.77 -36.06
C GLY A 626 -18.00 -3.79 -36.93
N GLU A 627 -18.93 -4.69 -36.61
CA GLU A 627 -20.20 -4.86 -37.33
C GLU A 627 -20.86 -3.51 -37.69
N GLY A 628 -21.21 -3.35 -38.96
CA GLY A 628 -21.82 -2.15 -39.54
C GLY A 628 -20.90 -0.97 -39.77
N CYS A 629 -19.64 -1.01 -39.32
CA CYS A 629 -18.76 0.17 -39.29
C CYS A 629 -17.57 0.09 -40.26
N PRO A 630 -17.05 1.25 -40.70
CA PRO A 630 -15.80 1.31 -41.43
C PRO A 630 -14.61 0.92 -40.57
N ALA A 631 -13.52 0.51 -41.22
CA ALA A 631 -12.28 0.23 -40.52
C ALA A 631 -11.67 1.52 -39.99
N ILE A 632 -11.57 2.54 -40.86
CA ILE A 632 -11.02 3.87 -40.57
C ILE A 632 -12.08 4.93 -40.87
N GLY A 633 -12.41 5.75 -39.87
CA GLY A 633 -13.36 6.86 -40.01
C GLY A 633 -14.40 6.89 -38.90
N CYS A 634 -15.66 7.17 -39.21
CA CYS A 634 -16.70 7.35 -38.19
C CYS A 634 -17.80 6.29 -38.21
N ALA A 635 -18.26 5.93 -37.01
CA ALA A 635 -19.43 5.07 -36.81
C ALA A 635 -20.76 5.85 -36.91
N GLN A 636 -21.88 5.18 -36.66
CA GLN A 636 -23.22 5.78 -36.78
C GLN A 636 -23.38 7.00 -35.85
N PHE A 637 -23.97 8.08 -36.36
CA PHE A 637 -24.20 9.33 -35.61
C PHE A 637 -22.92 9.94 -35.01
N ALA A 638 -21.77 9.67 -35.62
CA ALA A 638 -20.47 10.19 -35.21
C ALA A 638 -19.81 10.94 -36.37
N THR A 639 -18.86 11.81 -36.07
CA THR A 639 -18.17 12.61 -37.09
C THR A 639 -16.66 12.45 -37.02
N CYS A 640 -16.01 12.48 -38.17
CA CYS A 640 -14.56 12.59 -38.27
C CYS A 640 -14.16 13.77 -39.18
N SER A 641 -12.98 14.35 -39.00
CA SER A 641 -12.48 15.36 -39.95
C SER A 641 -11.90 14.68 -41.21
N ASP A 642 -10.94 15.29 -41.87
CA ASP A 642 -10.29 14.69 -43.04
C ASP A 642 -9.54 13.40 -42.69
N ILE A 643 -9.59 12.42 -43.59
CA ILE A 643 -8.80 11.19 -43.52
C ILE A 643 -7.72 11.28 -44.61
N THR A 644 -6.45 11.26 -44.22
CA THR A 644 -5.32 11.33 -45.14
C THR A 644 -4.41 10.12 -44.95
N ILE A 645 -4.22 9.32 -46.00
CA ILE A 645 -3.23 8.24 -46.03
C ILE A 645 -2.24 8.57 -47.14
N SER A 646 -1.04 9.01 -46.80
CA SER A 646 -0.04 9.51 -47.77
C SER A 646 1.24 8.68 -47.84
N GLY A 647 1.36 7.60 -47.06
CA GLY A 647 2.51 6.71 -47.08
C GLY A 647 2.30 5.42 -46.30
N GLY A 648 3.24 4.49 -46.43
CA GLY A 648 3.24 3.22 -45.71
C GLY A 648 2.42 2.12 -46.38
N SER A 649 2.30 0.98 -45.71
CA SER A 649 1.49 -0.15 -46.17
C SER A 649 0.36 -0.44 -45.19
N GLY A 650 -0.77 -0.94 -45.70
CA GLY A 650 -1.84 -1.33 -44.80
C GLY A 650 -3.03 -1.96 -45.50
N THR A 651 -3.95 -2.45 -44.68
CA THR A 651 -5.21 -3.01 -45.14
C THR A 651 -6.34 -2.65 -44.17
N ALA A 652 -7.43 -2.14 -44.73
CA ALA A 652 -8.66 -1.79 -44.03
C ALA A 652 -9.76 -2.82 -44.37
N TYR A 653 -10.30 -3.47 -43.33
CA TYR A 653 -11.42 -4.40 -43.41
C TYR A 653 -12.66 -3.75 -42.82
N ALA A 654 -13.68 -3.54 -43.65
CA ALA A 654 -15.00 -3.12 -43.17
C ALA A 654 -15.57 -4.23 -42.29
N GLY A 655 -16.32 -3.86 -41.26
CA GLY A 655 -17.03 -4.84 -40.46
C GLY A 655 -18.12 -5.55 -41.25
N GLU A 656 -18.62 -6.66 -40.70
CA GLU A 656 -19.76 -7.36 -41.28
C GLU A 656 -20.93 -6.40 -41.49
N SER A 657 -21.53 -6.41 -42.69
CA SER A 657 -22.58 -5.46 -43.11
C SER A 657 -22.15 -3.97 -43.19
N GLY A 658 -20.86 -3.66 -43.02
CA GLY A 658 -20.31 -2.32 -43.22
C GLY A 658 -20.19 -1.98 -44.70
N ALA A 659 -20.66 -0.79 -45.08
CA ALA A 659 -20.68 -0.36 -46.49
C ALA A 659 -19.32 0.18 -46.99
N TYR A 660 -18.43 0.58 -46.08
CA TYR A 660 -17.19 1.28 -46.41
C TYR A 660 -16.02 0.72 -45.61
N SER A 661 -14.84 0.59 -46.23
CA SER A 661 -13.60 0.29 -45.51
C SER A 661 -12.98 1.54 -44.90
N ILE A 662 -13.10 2.69 -45.59
CA ILE A 662 -12.61 3.99 -45.13
C ILE A 662 -13.70 5.04 -45.41
N GLY A 663 -14.08 5.82 -44.40
CA GLY A 663 -15.11 6.85 -44.52
C GLY A 663 -16.13 6.80 -43.39
N SER A 664 -17.39 7.11 -43.69
CA SER A 664 -18.46 7.19 -42.69
C SER A 664 -19.32 5.93 -42.64
N TYR A 665 -20.11 5.78 -41.57
CA TYR A 665 -21.10 4.70 -41.44
C TYR A 665 -22.20 4.73 -42.54
N SER A 666 -22.75 5.90 -42.85
CA SER A 666 -23.83 6.05 -43.81
C SER A 666 -23.72 7.37 -44.59
N GLY A 667 -23.34 7.29 -45.87
CA GLY A 667 -23.16 8.47 -46.74
C GLY A 667 -21.92 9.30 -46.42
N ASP A 668 -21.52 10.20 -47.32
CA ASP A 668 -20.26 10.96 -47.20
C ASP A 668 -20.32 12.13 -46.20
N ASP A 669 -21.48 12.45 -45.62
CA ASP A 669 -21.69 13.73 -44.91
C ASP A 669 -21.08 13.81 -43.49
N SER A 670 -20.58 12.70 -42.94
CA SER A 670 -20.12 12.63 -41.53
C SER A 670 -18.59 12.63 -41.35
N CYS A 671 -17.84 12.37 -42.42
CA CYS A 671 -16.40 12.50 -42.44
C CYS A 671 -15.99 13.59 -43.44
N GLY A 672 -14.82 14.19 -43.23
CA GLY A 672 -14.26 15.14 -44.17
C GLY A 672 -13.80 14.48 -45.47
N THR A 673 -12.84 15.11 -46.13
CA THR A 673 -12.25 14.61 -47.36
C THR A 673 -11.42 13.35 -47.08
N VAL A 674 -11.59 12.31 -47.90
CA VAL A 674 -10.73 11.12 -47.87
C VAL A 674 -9.66 11.26 -48.95
N THR A 675 -8.39 11.31 -48.55
CA THR A 675 -7.25 11.45 -49.46
C THR A 675 -6.31 10.25 -49.31
N ILE A 676 -6.06 9.51 -50.40
CA ILE A 676 -5.13 8.39 -50.44
C ILE A 676 -4.03 8.68 -51.48
N GLY A 677 -2.77 8.81 -51.04
CA GLY A 677 -1.68 9.35 -51.84
C GLY A 677 -2.02 10.75 -52.33
N ASP A 678 -1.92 10.98 -53.64
CA ASP A 678 -2.35 12.22 -54.30
C ASP A 678 -3.83 12.23 -54.74
N THR A 679 -4.59 11.18 -54.38
CA THR A 679 -5.98 11.00 -54.86
C THR A 679 -6.99 11.44 -53.81
N VAL A 680 -7.81 12.42 -54.16
CA VAL A 680 -8.97 12.84 -53.37
C VAL A 680 -10.20 12.01 -53.79
N THR A 681 -10.86 11.40 -52.81
CA THR A 681 -12.05 10.55 -53.00
C THR A 681 -13.09 10.84 -51.89
N GLY A 682 -14.33 10.41 -52.11
CA GLY A 682 -15.31 10.23 -51.03
C GLY A 682 -15.02 8.94 -50.26
N SER A 683 -16.04 8.32 -49.66
CA SER A 683 -15.88 7.06 -48.93
C SER A 683 -15.46 5.90 -49.85
N ILE A 684 -14.64 4.97 -49.33
CA ILE A 684 -14.14 3.80 -50.04
C ILE A 684 -14.99 2.58 -49.69
N THR A 685 -15.74 2.05 -50.66
CA THR A 685 -16.65 0.89 -50.47
C THR A 685 -15.99 -0.48 -50.65
N GLN A 686 -14.77 -0.53 -51.17
CA GLN A 686 -14.06 -1.80 -51.41
C GLN A 686 -13.59 -2.41 -50.08
N SER A 687 -13.94 -3.67 -49.80
CA SER A 687 -13.44 -4.39 -48.63
C SER A 687 -12.93 -5.79 -48.97
N PRO A 688 -11.70 -6.17 -48.56
CA PRO A 688 -10.68 -5.30 -47.96
C PRO A 688 -10.17 -4.23 -48.94
N TYR A 689 -9.72 -3.10 -48.40
CA TYR A 689 -8.96 -2.11 -49.14
C TYR A 689 -7.50 -2.12 -48.69
N SER A 690 -6.57 -2.38 -49.61
CA SER A 690 -5.14 -2.42 -49.33
C SER A 690 -4.42 -1.27 -50.02
N TRP A 691 -3.44 -0.68 -49.33
CA TRP A 691 -2.55 0.34 -49.88
C TRP A 691 -1.09 -0.01 -49.61
N ASN A 692 -0.21 0.50 -50.47
CA ASN A 692 1.24 0.46 -50.33
C ASN A 692 1.79 1.68 -51.09
N LEU A 693 2.13 2.75 -50.35
CA LEU A 693 2.41 4.09 -50.85
C LEU A 693 3.85 4.53 -50.57
#